data_AF-A0A7K0A264-F1
#
_entry.id   AF-A0A7K0A264-F1
#
_cell.length_a   1.000
_cell.length_b   1.000
_cell.length_c   1.000
_cell.angle_alpha   90.00
_cell.angle_beta   90.00
_cell.angle_gamma   90.00
#
_symmetry.space_group_name_H-M   'P 1'
#
loop_
_entity.id
_entity.type
_entity.pdbx_description
1 polymer ?
#
loop_
_entity_poly.entity_id
_entity_poly.type
_entity_poly.pdbx_seq_one_letter_code
_entity_poly.pdbx_strand_id
1 'polypeptide(L)'
;MEIARGYLARHRDLYGIDVSTLRSRGVSRRAGITTVRFTQTRGGVDVFGGSYLVHLDKKDGGYSPTSANGEYFTDLAAPTEPRISEDDAVRWARLRSRGLIASKVQRHGLTVLPARTGALTYHLTLWGTRYGRALTKETFVNADNGTIALAYDNLQRAEGTGTNAHDEPVTFTVTDPPSPYQMKTPRMIETYVAGPDSDGFYRPGEPGVQIASSETLAFDSEHTTSGAIDAHDKTEEVDAYFSGLNDGLDIGADLQDIRTDDRIISTVNVRDPSTGGPMFNAFWDGTQVVYGNPPESSNVLPLSAAADVVAHELTHGLDQVHVGDGLGLLYINQSGAMNEAYSDYFGEAAELHVNGLGMADPDAGKIGEDLCTDPPHPPGVWECPLRDLDPADENAPHTADYHYLLIDVDNGGVHENSGPFAGALWDIRKALFTSDGELGAKRADQYIFTALAEWTTPHQNFVGGRKAVVEAAKAVGVEMGLPQGQIDIDVATINEQFDDHGIEQGWETPSSATGTILYKDVVPVGEFLAPPQVSGNRFIIGNYKRKRDIYGPQGIFVGRTDCAGCRKVSVGGRNFSTFSNESPDIHGKRAVWTHISRRFAVDVRSRILGKRKITTVAGGSGIQWFPSIDGAGRRGTILAWEHIACSSCDTDIKYRFLGKKPRFVFKDRRGEQWLPQTSKTWVAWWDRGPRARRHPKIGLKNVVTGRTFIFKPPTKNTFMGPPALSDTHLYWYQDTQFYNPGHSNSGKGKIVRVRLGRRTRQGLFKETHSLAPRWDGFSAEPVPSANRRFVTWSDETGLIADPALIAPGRVGRDIFRLRLGTRRIRRVTNNRGDQAFPVVAAPRRGRVLWLDGARAVTDVRIKG
;
A
#
# COMPACT_ATOMS: atom_id res chain seq x y z
N MET A 1 -12.75 21.35 60.83
CA MET A 1 -13.73 22.03 59.95
C MET A 1 -14.20 23.34 60.55
N GLU A 2 -14.65 23.37 61.81
CA GLU A 2 -15.11 24.61 62.47
C GLU A 2 -14.03 25.70 62.55
N ILE A 3 -12.78 25.32 62.84
CA ILE A 3 -11.63 26.25 62.84
C ILE A 3 -11.47 26.94 61.47
N ALA A 4 -11.60 26.18 60.37
CA ALA A 4 -11.53 26.71 59.01
C ALA A 4 -12.72 27.61 58.66
N ARG A 5 -13.94 27.22 59.04
CA ARG A 5 -15.14 28.03 58.83
C ARG A 5 -15.07 29.35 59.63
N GLY A 6 -14.61 29.28 60.88
CA GLY A 6 -14.41 30.44 61.73
C GLY A 6 -13.31 31.38 61.22
N TYR A 7 -12.27 30.83 60.58
CA TYR A 7 -11.24 31.63 59.91
C TYR A 7 -11.83 32.46 58.77
N LEU A 8 -12.59 31.83 57.86
CA LEU A 8 -13.27 32.53 56.77
C LEU A 8 -14.24 33.59 57.28
N ALA A 9 -15.00 33.28 58.35
CA ALA A 9 -15.97 34.20 58.93
C ALA A 9 -15.31 35.47 59.51
N ARG A 10 -14.15 35.33 60.18
CA ARG A 10 -13.41 36.45 60.76
C ARG A 10 -12.71 37.33 59.71
N HIS A 11 -12.49 36.81 58.51
CA HIS A 11 -11.81 37.50 57.41
C HIS A 11 -12.76 37.76 56.24
N ARG A 12 -14.04 37.96 56.53
CA ARG A 12 -15.07 38.22 55.51
C ARG A 12 -14.71 39.40 54.60
N ASP A 13 -14.16 40.48 55.16
CA ASP A 13 -13.79 41.68 54.41
C ASP A 13 -12.60 41.45 53.48
N LEU A 14 -11.75 40.45 53.78
CA LEU A 14 -10.60 40.07 52.96
C LEU A 14 -11.01 39.15 51.82
N TYR A 15 -11.91 38.20 52.07
CA TYR A 15 -12.25 37.13 51.11
C TYR A 15 -13.56 37.36 50.36
N GLY A 16 -14.43 38.25 50.85
CA GLY A 16 -15.76 38.50 50.25
C GLY A 16 -16.74 37.33 50.39
N ILE A 17 -16.51 36.40 51.32
CA ILE A 17 -17.25 35.13 51.42
C ILE A 17 -18.34 35.20 52.48
N ASP A 18 -19.57 34.86 52.11
CA ASP A 18 -20.62 34.51 53.08
C ASP A 18 -20.52 33.03 53.46
N VAL A 19 -19.96 32.77 54.64
CA VAL A 19 -19.76 31.40 55.16
C VAL A 19 -21.06 30.63 55.37
N SER A 20 -22.22 31.29 55.44
CA SER A 20 -23.53 30.61 55.55
C SER A 20 -23.88 29.85 54.26
N THR A 21 -23.34 30.30 53.12
CA THR A 21 -23.53 29.66 51.82
C THR A 21 -22.58 28.50 51.57
N LEU A 22 -21.61 28.25 52.46
CA LEU A 22 -20.61 27.19 52.29
C LEU A 22 -21.02 25.88 52.97
N ARG A 23 -21.05 24.78 52.22
CA ARG A 23 -21.19 23.42 52.75
C ARG A 23 -19.82 22.74 52.84
N SER A 24 -19.52 22.10 53.96
CA SER A 24 -18.27 21.36 54.13
C SER A 24 -18.29 20.09 53.27
N ARG A 25 -17.30 19.90 52.39
CA ARG A 25 -17.23 18.74 51.48
C ARG A 25 -16.27 17.65 51.96
N GLY A 26 -15.20 18.01 52.67
CA GLY A 26 -14.26 17.02 53.20
C GLY A 26 -13.01 17.63 53.83
N VAL A 27 -12.19 16.76 54.43
CA VAL A 27 -10.87 17.11 54.97
C VAL A 27 -9.83 16.14 54.41
N SER A 28 -8.77 16.65 53.82
CA SER A 28 -7.59 15.87 53.41
C SER A 28 -6.37 16.26 54.23
N ARG A 29 -5.49 15.31 54.55
CA ARG A 29 -4.28 15.54 55.34
C ARG A 29 -3.06 15.01 54.59
N ARG A 30 -2.02 15.82 54.43
CA ARG A 30 -0.76 15.44 53.78
C ARG A 30 0.38 16.30 54.32
N ALA A 31 1.51 15.68 54.66
CA ALA A 31 2.75 16.37 55.07
C ALA A 31 2.56 17.48 56.13
N GLY A 32 1.83 17.19 57.22
CA GLY A 32 1.59 18.15 58.31
C GLY A 32 0.51 19.20 58.03
N ILE A 33 0.06 19.33 56.78
CA ILE A 33 -1.01 20.25 56.36
C ILE A 33 -2.35 19.52 56.33
N THR A 34 -3.35 20.13 56.94
CA THR A 34 -4.75 19.73 56.88
C THR A 34 -5.50 20.70 55.99
N THR A 35 -6.14 20.20 54.93
CA THR A 35 -6.96 21.02 54.01
C THR A 35 -8.43 20.71 54.23
N VAL A 36 -9.21 21.74 54.54
CA VAL A 36 -10.68 21.66 54.64
C VAL A 36 -11.26 22.22 53.35
N ARG A 37 -12.14 21.45 52.70
CA ARG A 37 -12.81 21.86 51.45
C ARG A 37 -14.24 22.26 51.70
N PHE A 38 -14.64 23.39 51.15
CA PHE A 38 -16.00 23.90 51.13
C PHE A 38 -16.50 24.00 49.69
N THR A 39 -17.78 23.74 49.49
CA THR A 39 -18.49 24.02 48.25
C THR A 39 -19.52 25.10 48.51
N GLN A 40 -19.58 26.11 47.64
CA GLN A 40 -20.59 27.15 47.70
C GLN A 40 -21.94 26.58 47.26
N THR A 41 -22.98 26.99 47.98
CA THR A 41 -24.36 26.58 47.72
C THR A 41 -25.25 27.81 47.62
N ARG A 42 -26.30 27.71 46.83
CA ARG A 42 -27.39 28.66 46.73
C ARG A 42 -28.70 27.94 47.06
N GLY A 43 -29.28 28.27 48.21
CA GLY A 43 -30.53 27.64 48.70
C GLY A 43 -30.47 26.11 48.71
N GLY A 44 -29.30 25.57 49.07
CA GLY A 44 -29.05 24.12 49.13
C GLY A 44 -28.50 23.49 47.84
N VAL A 45 -28.57 24.17 46.69
CA VAL A 45 -28.04 23.70 45.41
C VAL A 45 -26.58 24.11 45.23
N ASP A 46 -25.73 23.19 44.74
CA ASP A 46 -24.30 23.46 44.56
C ASP A 46 -24.03 24.44 43.43
N VAL A 47 -23.16 25.41 43.68
CA VAL A 47 -22.69 26.35 42.65
C VAL A 47 -21.52 25.71 41.91
N PHE A 48 -21.67 25.53 40.60
CA PHE A 48 -20.63 24.95 39.75
C PHE A 48 -19.36 25.83 39.77
N GLY A 49 -18.20 25.22 40.02
CA GLY A 49 -16.93 25.93 40.21
C GLY A 49 -16.78 26.65 41.57
N GLY A 50 -17.86 26.84 42.33
CA GLY A 50 -17.82 27.51 43.63
C GLY A 50 -17.21 26.61 44.71
N SER A 51 -15.90 26.70 44.91
CA SER A 51 -15.15 25.85 45.82
C SER A 51 -14.08 26.65 46.55
N TYR A 52 -13.98 26.46 47.86
CA TYR A 52 -13.04 27.18 48.70
C TYR A 52 -12.29 26.22 49.63
N LEU A 53 -10.97 26.37 49.71
CA LEU A 53 -10.06 25.53 50.46
C LEU A 53 -9.44 26.35 51.58
N VAL A 54 -9.35 25.77 52.78
CA VAL A 54 -8.60 26.36 53.89
C VAL A 54 -7.54 25.38 54.34
N HIS A 55 -6.29 25.82 54.31
CA HIS A 55 -5.14 25.06 54.76
C HIS A 55 -4.83 25.40 56.21
N LEU A 56 -4.56 24.37 57.02
CA LEU A 56 -4.23 24.49 58.42
C LEU A 56 -2.98 23.67 58.73
N ASP A 57 -2.07 24.25 59.51
CA ASP A 57 -0.95 23.52 60.09
C ASP A 57 -1.39 22.85 61.39
N LYS A 58 -0.89 21.64 61.61
CA LYS A 58 -0.99 20.97 62.91
C LYS A 58 0.23 21.37 63.75
N LYS A 59 0.00 22.06 64.87
CA LYS A 59 1.03 22.41 65.87
C LYS A 59 0.68 21.80 67.23
N ASP A 60 1.64 21.71 68.13
CA ASP A 60 1.40 21.25 69.50
C ASP A 60 0.39 22.18 70.18
N GLY A 61 -0.83 21.68 70.39
CA GLY A 61 -1.96 22.44 70.91
C GLY A 61 -3.16 22.65 69.96
N GLY A 62 -3.07 22.28 68.66
CA GLY A 62 -4.25 22.30 67.77
C GLY A 62 -3.96 22.57 66.28
N TYR A 63 -4.97 23.05 65.56
CA TYR A 63 -4.87 23.43 64.15
C TYR A 63 -4.89 24.95 64.01
N SER A 64 -3.95 25.51 63.24
CA SER A 64 -3.89 26.95 62.94
C SER A 64 -4.07 27.18 61.43
N PRO A 65 -5.05 27.98 60.99
CA PRO A 65 -5.20 28.33 59.57
C PRO A 65 -3.95 29.07 59.07
N THR A 66 -3.45 28.70 57.90
CA THR A 66 -2.26 29.31 57.29
C THR A 66 -2.58 30.02 55.98
N SER A 67 -3.54 29.51 55.22
CA SER A 67 -3.99 30.14 53.96
C SER A 67 -5.38 29.66 53.56
N ALA A 68 -6.00 30.40 52.65
CA ALA A 68 -7.23 30.00 51.99
C ALA A 68 -7.23 30.42 50.52
N ASN A 69 -7.78 29.59 49.65
CA ASN A 69 -7.81 29.81 48.20
C ASN A 69 -9.01 29.10 47.56
N GLY A 70 -9.47 29.61 46.41
CA GLY A 70 -10.59 29.06 45.66
C GLY A 70 -11.43 30.15 45.00
N GLU A 71 -12.53 29.74 44.39
CA GLU A 71 -13.44 30.60 43.64
C GLU A 71 -14.76 30.74 44.41
N TYR A 72 -15.21 31.97 44.64
CA TYR A 72 -16.48 32.28 45.30
C TYR A 72 -17.27 33.30 44.48
N PHE A 73 -18.52 32.99 44.17
CA PHE A 73 -19.36 33.83 43.30
C PHE A 73 -20.34 34.66 44.13
N THR A 74 -20.17 35.99 44.13
CA THR A 74 -21.10 36.92 44.79
C THR A 74 -22.33 37.19 43.93
N ASP A 75 -23.37 37.78 44.51
CA ASP A 75 -24.56 38.30 43.81
C ASP A 75 -25.33 37.29 42.95
N LEU A 76 -25.25 36.01 43.30
CA LEU A 76 -26.11 34.99 42.70
C LEU A 76 -27.58 35.35 43.02
N ALA A 77 -28.47 35.19 42.04
CA ALA A 77 -29.91 35.36 42.14
C ALA A 77 -30.68 34.21 41.46
N ALA A 78 -29.97 33.14 41.06
CA ALA A 78 -30.56 31.98 40.40
C ALA A 78 -31.72 31.37 41.21
N PRO A 79 -32.81 30.92 40.55
CA PRO A 79 -33.84 30.13 41.19
C PRO A 79 -33.26 28.80 41.70
N THR A 80 -33.92 28.17 42.67
CA THR A 80 -33.50 26.87 43.23
C THR A 80 -34.49 25.74 42.97
N GLU A 81 -35.64 26.07 42.39
CA GLU A 81 -36.66 25.10 41.99
C GLU A 81 -36.69 24.96 40.46
N PRO A 82 -36.60 23.74 39.91
CA PRO A 82 -36.67 23.51 38.47
C PRO A 82 -38.12 23.61 37.95
N ARG A 83 -38.32 24.14 36.74
CA ARG A 83 -39.62 24.14 36.04
C ARG A 83 -39.79 23.01 35.04
N ILE A 84 -38.70 22.32 34.70
CA ILE A 84 -38.72 21.10 33.87
C ILE A 84 -38.18 19.91 34.68
N SER A 85 -38.54 18.70 34.27
CA SER A 85 -38.01 17.47 34.90
C SER A 85 -36.58 17.16 34.44
N GLU A 86 -35.83 16.37 35.22
CA GLU A 86 -34.50 15.89 34.83
C GLU A 86 -34.57 14.97 33.59
N ASP A 87 -35.66 14.22 33.42
CA ASP A 87 -35.88 13.38 32.23
C ASP A 87 -36.10 14.24 30.96
N ASP A 88 -36.84 15.35 31.08
CA ASP A 88 -36.96 16.33 30.00
C ASP A 88 -35.60 16.96 29.67
N ALA A 89 -34.79 17.26 30.69
CA ALA A 89 -33.44 17.78 30.50
C ALA A 89 -32.55 16.77 29.76
N VAL A 90 -32.59 15.48 30.09
CA VAL A 90 -31.89 14.41 29.35
C VAL A 90 -32.35 14.34 27.90
N ARG A 91 -33.66 14.41 27.66
CA ARG A 91 -34.22 14.44 26.29
C ARG A 91 -33.71 15.65 25.51
N TRP A 92 -33.70 16.84 26.11
CA TRP A 92 -33.20 18.06 25.47
C TRP A 92 -31.70 18.02 25.22
N ALA A 93 -30.90 17.48 26.14
CA ALA A 93 -29.46 17.29 25.95
C ALA A 93 -29.17 16.39 24.74
N ARG A 94 -29.87 15.25 24.60
CA ARG A 94 -29.71 14.36 23.44
C ARG A 94 -30.10 15.02 22.12
N LEU A 95 -31.19 15.80 22.10
CA LEU A 95 -31.69 16.45 20.89
C LEU A 95 -30.89 17.70 20.48
N ARG A 96 -30.31 18.42 21.45
CA ARG A 96 -29.72 19.75 21.23
C ARG A 96 -28.20 19.80 21.35
N SER A 97 -27.54 18.75 21.85
CA SER A 97 -26.09 18.60 21.76
C SER A 97 -25.68 18.31 20.31
N ARG A 98 -25.58 19.37 19.50
CA ARG A 98 -25.21 19.29 18.08
C ARG A 98 -23.89 18.53 17.90
N GLY A 99 -23.90 17.58 16.96
CA GLY A 99 -22.73 16.77 16.66
C GLY A 99 -22.34 15.83 17.80
N LEU A 100 -23.28 15.13 18.42
CA LEU A 100 -23.02 14.00 19.31
C LEU A 100 -24.18 13.00 19.20
N ILE A 101 -23.90 11.75 18.86
CA ILE A 101 -24.84 10.64 18.96
C ILE A 101 -24.59 9.97 20.31
N ALA A 102 -25.33 10.38 21.34
CA ALA A 102 -25.10 9.89 22.69
C ALA A 102 -25.55 8.42 22.87
N SER A 103 -24.65 7.54 23.26
CA SER A 103 -24.93 6.14 23.64
C SER A 103 -25.24 5.99 25.14
N LYS A 104 -24.65 6.81 26.00
CA LYS A 104 -24.83 6.79 27.48
C LYS A 104 -25.01 8.19 28.05
N VAL A 105 -25.78 8.32 29.13
CA VAL A 105 -25.97 9.58 29.87
C VAL A 105 -25.85 9.32 31.38
N GLN A 106 -25.04 10.11 32.07
CA GLN A 106 -24.91 10.14 33.54
C GLN A 106 -25.53 11.44 34.06
N ARG A 107 -26.20 11.34 35.20
CA ARG A 107 -26.92 12.42 35.86
C ARG A 107 -26.18 12.84 37.12
N HIS A 108 -25.93 14.13 37.28
CA HIS A 108 -25.29 14.70 38.47
C HIS A 108 -26.24 15.57 39.31
N GLY A 109 -27.49 15.73 38.88
CA GLY A 109 -28.50 16.52 39.57
C GLY A 109 -28.44 18.02 39.25
N LEU A 110 -29.07 18.83 40.11
CA LEU A 110 -29.13 20.28 39.95
C LEU A 110 -27.83 20.96 40.38
N THR A 111 -27.41 21.94 39.59
CA THR A 111 -26.31 22.85 39.93
C THR A 111 -26.60 24.27 39.44
N VAL A 112 -26.13 25.27 40.17
CA VAL A 112 -26.17 26.67 39.77
C VAL A 112 -24.92 26.97 38.95
N LEU A 113 -25.09 27.23 37.65
CA LEU A 113 -24.03 27.68 36.76
C LEU A 113 -23.82 29.20 36.96
N PRO A 114 -22.62 29.66 37.37
CA PRO A 114 -22.37 31.08 37.65
C PRO A 114 -22.15 31.87 36.36
N ALA A 115 -23.24 32.31 35.73
CA ALA A 115 -23.22 33.26 34.61
C ALA A 115 -24.11 34.46 34.95
N ARG A 116 -23.54 35.68 35.02
CA ARG A 116 -24.21 36.89 35.54
C ARG A 116 -24.71 36.64 36.98
N THR A 117 -26.03 36.64 37.22
CA THR A 117 -26.62 36.29 38.52
C THR A 117 -26.79 34.77 38.73
N GLY A 118 -26.31 33.94 37.81
CA GLY A 118 -26.40 32.49 37.87
C GLY A 118 -27.69 31.91 37.27
N ALA A 119 -27.62 30.66 36.81
CA ALA A 119 -28.73 29.91 36.26
C ALA A 119 -28.83 28.52 36.90
N LEU A 120 -30.04 28.07 37.22
CA LEU A 120 -30.26 26.69 37.67
C LEU A 120 -30.20 25.75 36.47
N THR A 121 -29.40 24.70 36.57
CA THR A 121 -29.17 23.74 35.47
C THR A 121 -29.16 22.30 35.98
N TYR A 122 -29.57 21.36 35.14
CA TYR A 122 -29.25 19.94 35.30
C TYR A 122 -27.90 19.65 34.66
N HIS A 123 -26.99 19.07 35.43
CA HIS A 123 -25.65 18.69 34.95
C HIS A 123 -25.63 17.22 34.53
N LEU A 124 -25.29 16.98 33.26
CA LEU A 124 -25.30 15.68 32.62
C LEU A 124 -23.95 15.42 31.92
N THR A 125 -23.44 14.20 31.99
CA THR A 125 -22.35 13.74 31.11
C THR A 125 -22.93 12.84 30.02
N LEU A 126 -22.65 13.14 28.76
CA LEU A 126 -23.09 12.37 27.60
C LEU A 126 -21.88 11.71 26.93
N TRP A 127 -21.87 10.38 26.82
CA TRP A 127 -20.89 9.65 26.00
C TRP A 127 -21.51 9.28 24.66
N GLY A 128 -20.74 9.39 23.59
CA GLY A 128 -21.21 9.05 22.25
C GLY A 128 -20.16 9.28 21.18
N THR A 129 -20.60 9.31 19.93
CA THR A 129 -19.72 9.56 18.79
C THR A 129 -20.18 10.73 17.92
N ARG A 130 -19.25 11.36 17.21
CA ARG A 130 -19.53 12.32 16.13
C ARG A 130 -18.57 12.10 14.99
N TYR A 131 -19.08 11.69 13.82
CA TYR A 131 -18.24 11.32 12.67
C TYR A 131 -17.12 10.38 13.13
N GLY A 132 -17.45 9.19 13.64
CA GLY A 132 -16.45 8.24 14.17
C GLY A 132 -15.73 8.61 15.49
N ARG A 133 -15.61 9.90 15.85
CA ARG A 133 -14.85 10.35 17.03
C ARG A 133 -15.59 10.07 18.33
N ALA A 134 -14.92 9.45 19.29
CA ALA A 134 -15.47 9.27 20.64
C ALA A 134 -15.46 10.63 21.36
N LEU A 135 -16.58 10.98 21.99
CA LEU A 135 -16.75 12.24 22.70
C LEU A 135 -17.40 11.99 24.07
N THR A 136 -16.91 12.70 25.07
CA THR A 136 -17.52 12.76 26.41
C THR A 136 -17.92 14.19 26.67
N LYS A 137 -19.18 14.56 26.43
CA LYS A 137 -19.64 15.95 26.63
C LYS A 137 -20.25 16.16 28.00
N GLU A 138 -19.69 17.09 28.76
CA GLU A 138 -20.36 17.70 29.91
C GLU A 138 -21.40 18.70 29.39
N THR A 139 -22.65 18.56 29.83
CA THR A 139 -23.80 19.34 29.33
C THR A 139 -24.65 19.85 30.49
N PHE A 140 -24.85 21.17 30.53
CA PHE A 140 -25.66 21.87 31.53
C PHE A 140 -26.94 22.35 30.86
N VAL A 141 -28.07 21.76 31.25
CA VAL A 141 -29.38 22.09 30.68
C VAL A 141 -30.12 23.01 31.63
N ASN A 142 -30.52 24.19 31.17
CA ASN A 142 -31.26 25.16 31.94
C ASN A 142 -32.57 24.54 32.47
N ALA A 143 -32.72 24.53 33.80
CA ALA A 143 -33.81 23.87 34.50
C ALA A 143 -35.15 24.65 34.44
N ASP A 144 -35.18 25.85 33.84
CA ASP A 144 -36.39 26.63 33.60
C ASP A 144 -36.99 26.36 32.21
N ASN A 145 -36.15 26.22 31.18
CA ASN A 145 -36.59 26.25 29.78
C ASN A 145 -35.96 25.19 28.85
N GLY A 146 -35.09 24.32 29.35
CA GLY A 146 -34.49 23.22 28.59
C GLY A 146 -33.46 23.63 27.54
N THR A 147 -32.97 24.88 27.57
CA THR A 147 -31.86 25.32 26.71
C THR A 147 -30.51 24.80 27.23
N ILE A 148 -29.54 24.59 26.33
CA ILE A 148 -28.18 24.23 26.74
C ILE A 148 -27.49 25.51 27.22
N ALA A 149 -27.20 25.59 28.52
CA ALA A 149 -26.56 26.74 29.15
C ALA A 149 -25.03 26.70 28.99
N LEU A 150 -24.45 25.50 29.00
CA LEU A 150 -23.03 25.24 28.75
C LEU A 150 -22.87 23.81 28.24
N ALA A 151 -21.99 23.57 27.28
CA ALA A 151 -21.54 22.24 26.93
C ALA A 151 -20.09 22.27 26.45
N TYR A 152 -19.27 21.32 26.90
CA TYR A 152 -17.86 21.18 26.50
C TYR A 152 -17.47 19.71 26.41
N ASP A 153 -16.44 19.41 25.62
CA ASP A 153 -15.86 18.07 25.51
C ASP A 153 -14.89 17.83 26.68
N ASN A 154 -14.95 16.63 27.25
CA ASN A 154 -14.28 16.21 28.46
C ASN A 154 -13.74 14.79 28.32
N LEU A 155 -13.38 14.37 27.10
CA LEU A 155 -12.60 13.15 26.89
C LEU A 155 -11.27 13.31 27.63
N GLN A 156 -11.06 12.48 28.64
CA GLN A 156 -9.83 12.47 29.44
C GLN A 156 -8.84 11.48 28.81
N ARG A 157 -7.54 11.66 29.12
CA ARG A 157 -6.43 10.81 28.65
C ARG A 157 -5.84 10.01 29.80
N ALA A 158 -5.38 8.80 29.52
CA ALA A 158 -4.50 8.06 30.40
C ALA A 158 -3.23 7.65 29.64
N GLU A 159 -2.14 7.42 30.37
CA GLU A 159 -0.87 6.94 29.82
C GLU A 159 -0.78 5.45 30.08
N GLY A 160 -0.81 4.67 29.00
CA GLY A 160 -0.46 3.26 29.01
C GLY A 160 1.06 3.11 29.11
N THR A 161 1.51 2.00 29.69
CA THR A 161 2.91 1.61 29.80
C THR A 161 3.07 0.20 29.26
N GLY A 162 4.17 -0.08 28.57
CA GLY A 162 4.51 -1.43 28.12
C GLY A 162 5.98 -1.52 27.73
N THR A 163 6.36 -2.67 27.16
CA THR A 163 7.69 -2.89 26.59
C THR A 163 7.55 -3.03 25.07
N ASN A 164 8.33 -2.30 24.29
CA ASN A 164 8.34 -2.38 22.83
C ASN A 164 9.08 -3.65 22.34
N ALA A 165 9.09 -3.90 21.03
CA ALA A 165 9.75 -5.07 20.45
C ALA A 165 11.29 -5.11 20.64
N HIS A 166 11.89 -3.97 20.99
CA HIS A 166 13.32 -3.79 21.29
C HIS A 166 13.67 -3.94 22.78
N ASP A 167 12.74 -4.48 23.58
CA ASP A 167 12.87 -4.65 25.03
C ASP A 167 12.96 -3.32 25.83
N GLU A 168 12.51 -2.20 25.25
CA GLU A 168 12.55 -0.89 25.87
C GLU A 168 11.20 -0.51 26.51
N PRO A 169 11.19 0.10 27.70
CA PRO A 169 9.96 0.58 28.31
C PRO A 169 9.45 1.85 27.62
N VAL A 170 8.20 1.84 27.18
CA VAL A 170 7.55 2.97 26.49
C VAL A 170 6.24 3.39 27.18
N THR A 171 5.82 4.62 26.92
CA THR A 171 4.55 5.20 27.38
C THR A 171 3.78 5.77 26.21
N PHE A 172 2.50 5.45 26.10
CA PHE A 172 1.67 5.85 24.97
C PHE A 172 0.26 6.25 25.42
N THR A 173 -0.46 7.01 24.60
CA THR A 173 -1.77 7.53 24.96
C THR A 173 -2.85 6.46 24.84
N VAL A 174 -3.70 6.33 25.85
CA VAL A 174 -4.89 5.46 25.80
C VAL A 174 -6.14 6.22 26.23
N THR A 175 -7.32 5.67 25.91
CA THR A 175 -8.59 6.23 26.37
C THR A 175 -8.71 6.14 27.90
N ASP A 176 -8.97 7.26 28.58
CA ASP A 176 -9.34 7.29 30.00
C ASP A 176 -10.76 6.67 30.22
N PRO A 177 -11.10 6.17 31.43
CA PRO A 177 -12.08 5.12 31.65
C PRO A 177 -13.51 5.41 31.17
N PRO A 178 -14.34 4.36 31.01
CA PRO A 178 -14.25 3.05 31.68
C PRO A 178 -13.39 1.97 30.97
N SER A 179 -12.67 1.18 31.79
CA SER A 179 -11.94 -0.06 31.43
C SER A 179 -12.75 -1.00 30.51
N PRO A 180 -12.12 -1.70 29.56
CA PRO A 180 -10.67 -1.75 29.29
C PRO A 180 -10.13 -0.45 28.68
N TYR A 181 -8.89 -0.09 29.00
CA TYR A 181 -8.13 0.97 28.35
C TYR A 181 -7.83 0.55 26.91
N GLN A 182 -8.21 1.38 25.94
CA GLN A 182 -8.03 1.08 24.52
C GLN A 182 -6.88 1.92 23.96
N MET A 183 -6.05 1.33 23.10
CA MET A 183 -5.05 2.03 22.28
C MET A 183 -5.75 2.94 21.28
N LYS A 184 -6.16 4.10 21.79
CA LYS A 184 -6.91 5.12 21.09
C LYS A 184 -6.57 6.50 21.64
N THR A 185 -6.16 7.39 20.75
CA THR A 185 -5.73 8.74 21.09
C THR A 185 -6.83 9.78 20.84
N PRO A 186 -6.75 10.99 21.44
CA PRO A 186 -7.63 12.12 21.11
C PRO A 186 -7.55 12.57 19.66
N ARG A 187 -6.40 12.33 19.01
CA ARG A 187 -6.18 12.56 17.57
C ARG A 187 -6.69 11.42 16.69
N MET A 188 -7.43 10.48 17.28
CA MET A 188 -8.11 9.36 16.60
C MET A 188 -7.16 8.38 15.92
N ILE A 189 -5.97 8.20 16.50
CA ILE A 189 -5.09 7.07 16.17
C ILE A 189 -5.63 5.85 16.93
N GLU A 190 -5.90 4.75 16.24
CA GLU A 190 -6.45 3.51 16.80
C GLU A 190 -5.64 2.30 16.33
N THR A 191 -5.21 1.44 17.27
CA THR A 191 -4.45 0.22 16.95
C THR A 191 -5.30 -1.03 17.19
N TYR A 192 -5.34 -1.91 16.21
CA TYR A 192 -6.08 -3.17 16.20
C TYR A 192 -5.14 -4.36 16.07
N VAL A 193 -5.54 -5.50 16.63
CA VAL A 193 -4.81 -6.78 16.53
C VAL A 193 -5.66 -7.76 15.74
N ALA A 194 -5.06 -8.36 14.71
CA ALA A 194 -5.65 -9.46 13.96
C ALA A 194 -5.41 -10.79 14.69
N GLY A 195 -6.51 -11.48 15.00
CA GLY A 195 -6.54 -12.81 15.59
C GLY A 195 -6.55 -13.93 14.54
N PRO A 196 -6.47 -15.20 14.98
CA PRO A 196 -6.39 -16.37 14.10
C PRO A 196 -7.63 -16.59 13.22
N ASP A 197 -8.78 -16.02 13.60
CA ASP A 197 -10.05 -16.13 12.87
C ASP A 197 -10.25 -15.01 11.82
N SER A 198 -9.28 -14.10 11.66
CA SER A 198 -9.34 -13.05 10.64
C SER A 198 -9.28 -13.64 9.22
N ASP A 199 -10.15 -13.17 8.32
CA ASP A 199 -10.38 -13.78 7.00
C ASP A 199 -9.82 -12.98 5.81
N GLY A 200 -8.83 -12.12 6.06
CA GLY A 200 -8.11 -11.37 5.04
C GLY A 200 -8.56 -9.92 4.86
N PHE A 201 -9.66 -9.50 5.50
CA PHE A 201 -10.18 -8.13 5.37
C PHE A 201 -9.74 -7.16 6.48
N TYR A 202 -8.94 -7.61 7.45
CA TYR A 202 -8.18 -6.89 8.50
C TYR A 202 -8.73 -5.54 9.03
N ARG A 203 -10.04 -5.32 8.99
CA ARG A 203 -10.66 -4.01 9.27
C ARG A 203 -11.35 -3.96 10.62
N PRO A 204 -11.45 -2.77 11.23
CA PRO A 204 -12.27 -2.57 12.41
C PRO A 204 -13.69 -3.12 12.23
N GLY A 205 -14.10 -4.02 13.12
CA GLY A 205 -15.43 -4.63 13.12
C GLY A 205 -15.54 -5.95 12.35
N GLU A 206 -14.50 -6.38 11.63
CA GLU A 206 -14.44 -7.71 11.01
C GLU A 206 -14.19 -8.81 12.06
N PRO A 207 -14.69 -10.04 11.83
CA PRO A 207 -14.44 -11.16 12.72
C PRO A 207 -12.93 -11.37 12.95
N GLY A 208 -12.55 -11.48 14.23
CA GLY A 208 -11.16 -11.71 14.60
C GLY A 208 -10.26 -10.46 14.58
N VAL A 209 -10.78 -9.25 14.33
CA VAL A 209 -10.02 -7.99 14.43
C VAL A 209 -10.55 -7.18 15.61
N GLN A 210 -9.71 -6.92 16.61
CA GLN A 210 -10.12 -6.25 17.85
C GLN A 210 -9.20 -5.08 18.17
N ILE A 211 -9.75 -4.01 18.75
CA ILE A 211 -8.93 -2.90 19.24
C ILE A 211 -8.01 -3.43 20.36
N ALA A 212 -6.73 -3.06 20.31
CA ALA A 212 -5.78 -3.41 21.35
C ALA A 212 -6.21 -2.76 22.67
N SER A 213 -6.34 -3.54 23.74
CA SER A 213 -6.90 -3.05 24.99
C SER A 213 -6.42 -3.84 26.20
N SER A 214 -6.25 -3.15 27.34
CA SER A 214 -5.84 -3.75 28.61
C SER A 214 -6.78 -3.34 29.74
N GLU A 215 -6.99 -4.23 30.72
CA GLU A 215 -7.76 -3.91 31.94
C GLU A 215 -6.97 -3.00 32.89
N THR A 216 -5.67 -2.80 32.66
CA THR A 216 -4.82 -1.91 33.43
C THR A 216 -4.06 -0.96 32.51
N LEU A 217 -3.40 0.04 33.08
CA LEU A 217 -2.49 0.89 32.30
C LEU A 217 -1.19 0.17 31.91
N ALA A 218 -0.89 -0.99 32.50
CA ALA A 218 0.19 -1.85 32.04
C ALA A 218 -0.32 -2.79 30.94
N PHE A 219 0.23 -2.64 29.74
CA PHE A 219 0.03 -3.54 28.61
C PHE A 219 1.09 -4.63 28.66
N ASP A 220 0.66 -5.87 28.45
CA ASP A 220 1.48 -7.07 28.64
C ASP A 220 2.30 -7.45 27.39
N SER A 221 3.05 -8.54 27.51
CA SER A 221 3.89 -9.07 26.43
C SER A 221 3.11 -9.56 25.21
N GLU A 222 1.80 -9.79 25.30
CA GLU A 222 1.01 -10.14 24.11
C GLU A 222 0.85 -8.90 23.20
N HIS A 223 0.78 -7.71 23.78
CA HIS A 223 0.74 -6.44 23.05
C HIS A 223 2.10 -6.10 22.43
N THR A 224 3.20 -6.49 23.09
CA THR A 224 4.55 -6.41 22.51
C THR A 224 4.70 -7.37 21.33
N THR A 225 4.44 -8.66 21.54
CA THR A 225 4.69 -9.70 20.52
C THR A 225 3.76 -9.61 19.31
N SER A 226 2.60 -8.96 19.45
CA SER A 226 1.73 -8.64 18.30
C SER A 226 2.20 -7.43 17.49
N GLY A 227 3.11 -6.61 18.02
CA GLY A 227 3.53 -5.32 17.45
C GLY A 227 2.60 -4.16 17.77
N ALA A 228 1.61 -4.34 18.67
CA ALA A 228 0.56 -3.36 18.95
C ALA A 228 1.10 -2.13 19.70
N ILE A 229 2.02 -2.35 20.65
CA ILE A 229 2.68 -1.25 21.39
C ILE A 229 3.45 -0.36 20.41
N ASP A 230 4.36 -0.96 19.64
CA ASP A 230 5.17 -0.24 18.66
C ASP A 230 4.33 0.52 17.63
N ALA A 231 3.30 -0.12 17.06
CA ALA A 231 2.44 0.51 16.08
C ALA A 231 1.69 1.72 16.66
N HIS A 232 1.25 1.65 17.92
CA HIS A 232 0.52 2.74 18.55
C HIS A 232 1.44 3.91 18.88
N ASP A 233 2.51 3.62 19.61
CA ASP A 233 3.51 4.58 20.09
C ASP A 233 4.15 5.35 18.93
N LYS A 234 4.69 4.63 17.94
CA LYS A 234 5.35 5.27 16.78
C LYS A 234 4.38 6.04 15.91
N THR A 235 3.13 5.60 15.75
CA THR A 235 2.15 6.41 15.00
C THR A 235 1.86 7.74 15.69
N GLU A 236 1.88 7.81 17.03
CA GLU A 236 1.75 9.06 17.77
C GLU A 236 2.93 10.01 17.52
N GLU A 237 4.16 9.50 17.61
CA GLU A 237 5.37 10.29 17.39
C GLU A 237 5.52 10.73 15.93
N VAL A 238 5.16 9.87 14.97
CA VAL A 238 5.15 10.21 13.54
C VAL A 238 4.07 11.27 13.22
N ASP A 239 2.89 11.21 13.84
CA ASP A 239 1.87 12.28 13.72
C ASP A 239 2.38 13.61 14.28
N ALA A 240 3.18 13.59 15.35
CA ALA A 240 3.82 14.78 15.88
C ALA A 240 4.86 15.35 14.91
N TYR A 241 5.71 14.50 14.31
CA TYR A 241 6.69 14.90 13.30
C TYR A 241 6.02 15.63 12.11
N PHE A 242 5.03 15.00 11.47
CA PHE A 242 4.33 15.61 10.32
C PHE A 242 3.56 16.88 10.70
N SER A 243 2.96 16.92 11.89
CA SER A 243 2.32 18.14 12.39
C SER A 243 3.33 19.29 12.51
N GLY A 244 4.55 19.01 12.97
CA GLY A 244 5.64 19.99 13.11
C GLY A 244 6.16 20.56 11.79
N LEU A 245 5.91 19.89 10.65
CA LEU A 245 6.27 20.43 9.34
C LEU A 245 5.45 21.66 8.94
N ASN A 246 4.27 21.86 9.56
CA ASN A 246 3.45 23.06 9.37
C ASN A 246 3.96 24.28 10.18
N ASP A 247 4.99 24.12 11.01
CA ASP A 247 5.50 25.22 11.84
C ASP A 247 5.97 26.40 10.98
N GLY A 248 5.25 27.52 11.08
CA GLY A 248 5.56 28.74 10.36
C GLY A 248 5.13 28.74 8.90
N LEU A 249 4.31 27.76 8.48
CA LEU A 249 3.81 27.59 7.11
C LEU A 249 2.29 27.31 7.11
N ASP A 250 1.62 27.65 6.02
CA ASP A 250 0.22 27.34 5.74
C ASP A 250 0.10 26.20 4.70
N ILE A 251 0.87 25.12 4.89
CA ILE A 251 0.78 23.92 4.03
C ILE A 251 -0.60 23.27 4.24
N GLY A 252 -1.07 23.20 5.49
CA GLY A 252 -2.38 22.68 5.85
C GLY A 252 -2.56 21.18 5.61
N ALA A 253 -1.45 20.47 5.36
CA ALA A 253 -1.39 19.01 5.18
C ALA A 253 -0.78 18.36 6.43
N ASP A 254 -1.42 17.31 6.94
CA ASP A 254 -0.89 16.50 8.04
C ASP A 254 -1.46 15.07 8.01
N LEU A 255 -1.04 14.19 8.93
CA LEU A 255 -1.57 12.82 9.00
C LEU A 255 -3.06 12.75 9.32
N GLN A 256 -3.72 13.83 9.74
CA GLN A 256 -5.17 13.81 9.96
C GLN A 256 -5.96 13.77 8.65
N ASP A 257 -5.31 14.02 7.52
CA ASP A 257 -5.91 13.96 6.18
C ASP A 257 -6.09 12.53 5.67
N ILE A 258 -5.29 11.57 6.15
CA ILE A 258 -5.34 10.15 5.70
C ILE A 258 -6.47 9.35 6.39
N ARG A 259 -7.26 9.99 7.24
CA ARG A 259 -8.20 9.31 8.12
C ARG A 259 -9.34 8.62 7.36
N THR A 260 -9.60 7.37 7.75
CA THR A 260 -10.79 6.63 7.35
C THR A 260 -11.78 6.56 8.50
N ASP A 261 -13.04 6.94 8.23
CA ASP A 261 -14.07 7.12 9.28
C ASP A 261 -13.58 7.97 10.46
N ASP A 262 -12.86 9.05 10.14
CA ASP A 262 -12.26 9.99 11.10
C ASP A 262 -11.18 9.39 12.01
N ARG A 263 -10.51 8.31 11.58
CA ARG A 263 -9.46 7.60 12.33
C ARG A 263 -8.22 7.32 11.49
N ILE A 264 -7.05 7.41 12.12
CA ILE A 264 -5.80 6.81 11.61
C ILE A 264 -5.77 5.40 12.20
N ILE A 265 -5.73 4.38 11.35
CA ILE A 265 -5.91 2.98 11.78
C ILE A 265 -4.64 2.20 11.48
N SER A 266 -4.16 1.48 12.49
CA SER A 266 -3.08 0.49 12.37
C SER A 266 -3.61 -0.89 12.75
N THR A 267 -3.40 -1.91 11.91
CA THR A 267 -3.75 -3.30 12.23
C THR A 267 -2.51 -4.17 12.22
N VAL A 268 -2.20 -4.80 13.37
CA VAL A 268 -1.00 -5.60 13.57
C VAL A 268 -1.30 -7.10 13.63
N ASN A 269 -0.26 -7.92 13.71
CA ASN A 269 -0.34 -9.39 13.75
C ASN A 269 -1.05 -10.00 12.54
N VAL A 270 -0.94 -9.35 11.39
CA VAL A 270 -1.62 -9.77 10.16
C VAL A 270 -0.88 -10.93 9.51
N ARG A 271 -1.68 -11.90 9.03
CA ARG A 271 -1.21 -13.08 8.31
C ARG A 271 -1.22 -12.83 6.81
N ASP A 272 -0.37 -13.55 6.09
CA ASP A 272 -0.36 -13.50 4.63
C ASP A 272 -1.68 -14.12 4.12
N PRO A 273 -2.52 -13.36 3.39
CA PRO A 273 -3.84 -13.85 2.93
C PRO A 273 -3.74 -14.95 1.88
N SER A 274 -2.59 -15.07 1.20
CA SER A 274 -2.34 -16.08 0.17
C SER A 274 -1.92 -17.43 0.76
N THR A 275 -1.14 -17.43 1.85
CA THR A 275 -0.60 -18.63 2.49
C THR A 275 -1.29 -19.01 3.80
N GLY A 276 -1.87 -18.04 4.50
CA GLY A 276 -2.36 -18.14 5.89
C GLY A 276 -1.23 -18.17 6.94
N GLY A 277 0.02 -18.05 6.51
CA GLY A 277 1.21 -18.02 7.36
C GLY A 277 1.55 -16.61 7.87
N PRO A 278 2.67 -16.47 8.62
CA PRO A 278 3.21 -15.17 8.96
C PRO A 278 3.45 -14.29 7.73
N MET A 279 3.20 -13.00 7.85
CA MET A 279 3.45 -12.03 6.78
C MET A 279 4.75 -11.28 7.06
N PHE A 280 5.64 -11.26 6.07
CA PHE A 280 6.89 -10.49 6.07
C PHE A 280 6.71 -9.23 5.22
N ASN A 281 5.73 -8.41 5.59
CA ASN A 281 5.47 -7.15 4.90
C ASN A 281 4.71 -6.19 5.80
N ALA A 282 4.80 -4.89 5.50
CA ALA A 282 3.82 -3.89 5.89
C ALA A 282 3.22 -3.28 4.61
N PHE A 283 2.04 -2.67 4.70
CA PHE A 283 1.47 -1.89 3.60
C PHE A 283 0.35 -0.95 4.08
N TRP A 284 0.25 0.20 3.43
CA TRP A 284 -0.96 1.01 3.39
C TRP A 284 -2.00 0.42 2.42
N ASP A 285 -3.20 0.09 2.92
CA ASP A 285 -4.25 -0.56 2.11
C ASP A 285 -5.18 0.42 1.36
N GLY A 286 -4.90 1.73 1.46
CA GLY A 286 -5.77 2.81 1.02
C GLY A 286 -6.65 3.41 2.11
N THR A 287 -6.70 2.79 3.30
CA THR A 287 -7.52 3.22 4.44
C THR A 287 -6.86 3.07 5.81
N GLN A 288 -5.90 2.17 5.93
CA GLN A 288 -5.18 1.87 7.17
C GLN A 288 -3.78 1.33 6.86
N VAL A 289 -2.90 1.36 7.87
CA VAL A 289 -1.63 0.64 7.82
C VAL A 289 -1.81 -0.78 8.34
N VAL A 290 -1.24 -1.74 7.63
CA VAL A 290 -1.29 -3.16 7.96
C VAL A 290 0.12 -3.69 8.20
N TYR A 291 0.36 -4.26 9.37
CA TYR A 291 1.67 -4.80 9.75
C TYR A 291 1.63 -6.32 9.89
N GLY A 292 2.54 -6.97 9.19
CA GLY A 292 2.84 -8.38 9.37
C GLY A 292 3.54 -8.65 10.71
N ASN A 293 3.53 -9.92 11.10
CA ASN A 293 4.26 -10.39 12.27
C ASN A 293 5.06 -11.64 11.90
N PRO A 294 6.35 -11.48 11.53
CA PRO A 294 7.27 -12.56 11.27
C PRO A 294 7.38 -13.49 12.48
N PRO A 295 7.61 -14.81 12.28
CA PRO A 295 7.82 -15.70 13.40
C PRO A 295 9.18 -15.41 14.05
N GLU A 296 9.27 -15.50 15.37
CA GLU A 296 10.51 -15.32 16.14
C GLU A 296 11.71 -16.10 15.56
N SER A 297 11.49 -17.30 15.01
CA SER A 297 12.52 -18.11 14.35
C SER A 297 13.16 -17.48 13.10
N SER A 298 12.65 -16.35 12.63
CA SER A 298 13.19 -15.60 11.49
C SER A 298 14.22 -14.55 11.89
N ASN A 299 14.36 -14.24 13.20
CA ASN A 299 15.16 -13.11 13.69
C ASN A 299 14.76 -11.78 13.04
N VAL A 300 13.45 -11.60 12.82
CA VAL A 300 12.82 -10.37 12.35
C VAL A 300 11.72 -10.02 13.34
N LEU A 301 11.73 -8.78 13.83
CA LEU A 301 10.72 -8.23 14.73
C LEU A 301 9.39 -8.01 13.99
N PRO A 302 8.26 -7.76 14.70
CA PRO A 302 7.03 -7.29 14.06
C PRO A 302 7.32 -6.07 13.18
N LEU A 303 6.67 -5.92 12.02
CA LEU A 303 7.04 -4.87 11.06
C LEU A 303 6.76 -3.44 11.59
N SER A 304 5.93 -3.29 12.62
CA SER A 304 5.74 -2.03 13.33
C SER A 304 6.91 -1.65 14.26
N ALA A 305 7.88 -2.54 14.46
CA ALA A 305 9.01 -2.34 15.36
C ALA A 305 10.05 -1.34 14.85
N ALA A 306 10.00 -0.92 13.59
CA ALA A 306 10.87 0.11 13.04
C ALA A 306 10.07 1.39 12.74
N ALA A 307 10.59 2.55 13.15
CA ALA A 307 9.86 3.82 13.08
C ALA A 307 9.79 4.34 11.65
N ASP A 308 10.86 4.16 10.90
CA ASP A 308 10.93 4.39 9.45
C ASP A 308 9.85 3.62 8.68
N VAL A 309 9.58 2.35 9.00
CA VAL A 309 8.54 1.52 8.35
C VAL A 309 7.16 2.07 8.69
N VAL A 310 6.90 2.44 9.95
CA VAL A 310 5.63 3.07 10.35
C VAL A 310 5.41 4.37 9.59
N ALA A 311 6.43 5.22 9.50
CA ALA A 311 6.37 6.49 8.79
C ALA A 311 6.30 6.33 7.26
N HIS A 312 6.98 5.35 6.68
CA HIS A 312 6.93 4.98 5.27
C HIS A 312 5.48 4.65 4.86
N GLU A 313 4.80 3.80 5.62
CA GLU A 313 3.43 3.41 5.32
C GLU A 313 2.42 4.55 5.50
N LEU A 314 2.61 5.40 6.52
CA LEU A 314 1.78 6.60 6.71
C LEU A 314 1.99 7.62 5.58
N THR A 315 3.20 7.70 5.03
CA THR A 315 3.54 8.57 3.91
C THR A 315 2.86 8.13 2.61
N HIS A 316 2.66 6.84 2.37
CA HIS A 316 1.79 6.38 1.28
C HIS A 316 0.36 6.93 1.38
N GLY A 317 -0.18 7.01 2.61
CA GLY A 317 -1.47 7.64 2.86
C GLY A 317 -1.46 9.13 2.49
N LEU A 318 -0.41 9.85 2.86
CA LEU A 318 -0.23 11.27 2.52
C LEU A 318 -0.11 11.49 1.02
N ASP A 319 0.72 10.70 0.32
CA ASP A 319 0.80 10.71 -1.13
C ASP A 319 -0.59 10.50 -1.75
N GLN A 320 -1.33 9.49 -1.30
CA GLN A 320 -2.65 9.19 -1.82
C GLN A 320 -3.60 10.38 -1.70
N VAL A 321 -3.72 11.00 -0.52
CA VAL A 321 -4.72 12.04 -0.28
C VAL A 321 -4.38 13.38 -0.91
N HIS A 322 -3.08 13.72 -1.00
CA HIS A 322 -2.65 15.01 -1.55
C HIS A 322 -2.39 14.98 -3.05
N VAL A 323 -1.99 13.84 -3.62
CA VAL A 323 -1.66 13.76 -5.05
C VAL A 323 -2.88 13.32 -5.88
N GLY A 324 -3.32 14.20 -6.78
CA GLY A 324 -4.25 13.87 -7.87
C GLY A 324 -5.64 13.43 -7.47
N ASP A 325 -6.29 14.21 -6.59
CA ASP A 325 -7.67 14.00 -6.14
C ASP A 325 -7.90 12.65 -5.44
N GLY A 326 -6.96 12.20 -4.60
CA GLY A 326 -7.08 10.93 -3.86
C GLY A 326 -6.53 9.70 -4.59
N LEU A 327 -5.79 9.90 -5.69
CA LEU A 327 -5.23 8.81 -6.51
C LEU A 327 -3.79 8.45 -6.15
N GLY A 328 -3.05 9.37 -5.53
CA GLY A 328 -1.62 9.23 -5.31
C GLY A 328 -0.77 9.41 -6.57
N LEU A 329 0.55 9.41 -6.39
CA LEU A 329 1.47 9.00 -7.43
C LEU A 329 1.09 7.59 -7.90
N LEU A 330 0.86 7.43 -9.20
CA LEU A 330 0.54 6.12 -9.75
C LEU A 330 1.69 5.17 -9.44
N TYR A 331 1.39 4.09 -8.74
CA TYR A 331 2.36 3.13 -8.22
C TYR A 331 2.95 2.23 -9.32
N ILE A 332 3.54 2.85 -10.34
CA ILE A 332 4.12 2.24 -11.54
C ILE A 332 5.33 3.04 -12.04
N ASN A 333 6.38 2.35 -12.52
CA ASN A 333 7.59 2.96 -13.10
C ASN A 333 8.12 4.15 -12.26
N GLN A 334 8.50 5.27 -12.89
CA GLN A 334 9.03 6.46 -12.22
C GLN A 334 8.06 7.09 -11.21
N SER A 335 6.74 7.13 -11.49
CA SER A 335 5.80 7.71 -10.52
C SER A 335 5.69 6.85 -9.27
N GLY A 336 5.68 5.52 -9.42
CA GLY A 336 5.69 4.61 -8.27
C GLY A 336 7.03 4.61 -7.54
N ALA A 337 8.13 4.72 -8.26
CA ALA A 337 9.45 4.89 -7.64
C ALA A 337 9.57 6.19 -6.86
N MET A 338 8.94 7.28 -7.32
CA MET A 338 8.82 8.50 -6.51
C MET A 338 7.91 8.31 -5.29
N ASN A 339 6.85 7.51 -5.41
CA ASN A 339 5.95 7.19 -4.30
C ASN A 339 6.76 6.52 -3.17
N GLU A 340 7.49 5.45 -3.50
CA GLU A 340 8.46 4.81 -2.61
C GLU A 340 9.52 5.76 -2.08
N ALA A 341 10.10 6.60 -2.93
CA ALA A 341 11.18 7.50 -2.54
C ALA A 341 10.75 8.57 -1.54
N TYR A 342 9.53 9.11 -1.65
CA TYR A 342 8.98 10.01 -0.63
C TYR A 342 8.74 9.24 0.67
N SER A 343 8.19 8.02 0.60
CA SER A 343 7.96 7.19 1.78
C SER A 343 9.25 6.81 2.49
N ASP A 344 10.32 6.44 1.78
CA ASP A 344 11.63 6.18 2.36
C ASP A 344 12.24 7.45 2.97
N TYR A 345 12.21 8.59 2.26
CA TYR A 345 12.73 9.86 2.78
C TYR A 345 12.06 10.28 4.08
N PHE A 346 10.72 10.23 4.13
CA PHE A 346 9.98 10.60 5.33
C PHE A 346 10.00 9.51 6.41
N GLY A 347 10.18 8.24 6.03
CA GLY A 347 10.54 7.15 6.92
C GLY A 347 11.74 7.55 7.77
N GLU A 348 12.86 7.83 7.12
CA GLU A 348 14.11 8.20 7.78
C GLU A 348 14.05 9.53 8.53
N ALA A 349 13.47 10.55 7.90
CA ALA A 349 13.39 11.86 8.54
C ALA A 349 12.52 11.82 9.81
N ALA A 350 11.44 11.02 9.81
CA ALA A 350 10.61 10.81 10.99
C ALA A 350 11.29 9.89 12.01
N GLU A 351 12.00 8.84 11.59
CA GLU A 351 12.73 7.98 12.51
C GLU A 351 13.76 8.76 13.33
N LEU A 352 14.57 9.60 12.69
CA LEU A 352 15.52 10.45 13.40
C LEU A 352 14.83 11.34 14.44
N HIS A 353 13.61 11.81 14.15
CA HIS A 353 12.80 12.55 15.12
C HIS A 353 12.32 11.68 16.29
N VAL A 354 11.73 10.52 15.98
CA VAL A 354 11.15 9.57 16.95
C VAL A 354 12.22 9.08 17.92
N ASN A 355 13.39 8.71 17.39
CA ASN A 355 14.50 8.15 18.17
C ASN A 355 15.40 9.24 18.78
N GLY A 356 15.15 10.53 18.48
CA GLY A 356 15.98 11.64 18.96
C GLY A 356 17.41 11.64 18.43
N LEU A 357 17.59 11.11 17.22
CA LEU A 357 18.85 10.98 16.51
C LEU A 357 19.06 12.17 15.55
N GLY A 358 20.31 12.37 15.13
CA GLY A 358 20.67 13.43 14.18
C GLY A 358 21.28 12.85 12.91
N MET A 359 21.47 13.70 11.89
CA MET A 359 22.07 13.32 10.59
C MET A 359 23.47 12.68 10.65
N ALA A 360 24.14 12.72 11.81
CA ALA A 360 25.46 12.13 12.01
C ALA A 360 25.41 10.71 12.60
N ASP A 361 24.22 10.19 12.87
CA ASP A 361 24.04 8.82 13.32
C ASP A 361 24.50 7.82 12.24
N PRO A 362 25.23 6.74 12.58
CA PRO A 362 25.71 5.76 11.60
C PRO A 362 24.59 4.96 10.89
N ASP A 363 23.38 4.96 11.43
CA ASP A 363 22.22 4.30 10.84
C ASP A 363 21.32 5.28 10.05
N ALA A 364 21.58 6.60 10.12
CA ALA A 364 20.83 7.59 9.37
C ALA A 364 20.86 7.33 7.85
N GLY A 365 19.69 7.12 7.26
CA GLY A 365 19.51 6.81 5.84
C GLY A 365 19.20 5.34 5.56
N LYS A 366 19.18 4.47 6.57
CA LYS A 366 18.91 3.04 6.40
C LYS A 366 17.43 2.76 6.61
N ILE A 367 16.86 1.91 5.76
CA ILE A 367 15.45 1.52 5.88
C ILE A 367 15.38 0.10 6.44
N GLY A 368 14.64 -0.10 7.53
CA GLY A 368 14.22 -1.37 8.11
C GLY A 368 15.32 -2.13 8.85
N GLU A 369 16.44 -1.49 9.16
CA GLU A 369 17.52 -2.03 10.00
C GLU A 369 17.05 -2.38 11.42
N ASP A 370 16.12 -1.58 11.95
CA ASP A 370 15.51 -1.75 13.28
C ASP A 370 14.57 -2.97 13.36
N LEU A 371 14.36 -3.70 12.27
CA LEU A 371 13.59 -4.95 12.30
C LEU A 371 14.45 -6.16 12.67
N CYS A 372 15.76 -6.02 12.69
CA CYS A 372 16.70 -7.13 12.77
C CYS A 372 17.25 -7.30 14.18
N THR A 373 17.19 -8.52 14.71
CA THR A 373 17.91 -8.90 15.93
C THR A 373 19.29 -9.49 15.62
N ASP A 374 20.16 -9.69 16.62
CA ASP A 374 21.54 -10.15 16.44
C ASP A 374 21.70 -11.29 15.38
N PRO A 375 22.65 -11.17 14.42
CA PRO A 375 22.87 -12.17 13.38
C PRO A 375 23.27 -13.55 13.94
N PRO A 376 23.00 -14.65 13.21
CA PRO A 376 22.70 -14.68 11.77
C PRO A 376 21.21 -14.73 11.43
N HIS A 377 20.76 -13.83 10.55
CA HIS A 377 19.51 -13.99 9.83
C HIS A 377 19.64 -15.17 8.85
N PRO A 378 18.64 -16.06 8.74
CA PRO A 378 18.71 -17.12 7.74
C PRO A 378 18.80 -16.51 6.33
N PRO A 379 19.78 -16.91 5.49
CA PRO A 379 19.96 -16.30 4.17
C PRO A 379 18.70 -16.37 3.30
N GLY A 380 18.26 -15.22 2.80
CA GLY A 380 17.06 -15.09 1.95
C GLY A 380 15.73 -15.04 2.69
N VAL A 381 15.72 -14.72 3.99
CA VAL A 381 14.48 -14.47 4.77
C VAL A 381 14.17 -12.99 4.90
N TRP A 382 15.16 -12.16 5.23
CA TRP A 382 15.06 -10.69 5.31
C TRP A 382 16.44 -10.09 5.04
N GLU A 383 16.49 -8.96 4.35
CA GLU A 383 17.71 -8.19 4.09
C GLU A 383 17.79 -7.04 5.10
N CYS A 384 19.00 -6.72 5.58
CA CYS A 384 19.19 -5.78 6.67
C CYS A 384 20.44 -4.90 6.48
N PRO A 385 20.30 -3.57 6.32
CA PRO A 385 19.04 -2.86 6.09
C PRO A 385 18.34 -3.35 4.81
N LEU A 386 17.05 -3.05 4.63
CA LEU A 386 16.34 -3.31 3.37
C LEU A 386 16.84 -2.41 2.25
N ARG A 387 17.04 -1.13 2.56
CA ARG A 387 17.54 -0.11 1.62
C ARG A 387 18.46 0.86 2.36
N ASP A 388 19.32 1.53 1.61
CA ASP A 388 20.14 2.64 2.09
C ASP A 388 19.99 3.84 1.15
N LEU A 389 19.67 4.99 1.72
CA LEU A 389 19.48 6.26 1.01
C LEU A 389 20.80 7.00 0.82
N ASP A 390 21.87 6.62 1.52
CA ASP A 390 23.19 7.21 1.35
C ASP A 390 23.98 6.49 0.24
N PRO A 391 24.18 7.14 -0.94
CA PRO A 391 24.94 6.52 -2.02
C PRO A 391 26.45 6.39 -1.71
N ALA A 392 26.94 6.92 -0.58
CA ALA A 392 28.36 6.85 -0.22
C ALA A 392 28.82 5.44 0.19
N ASP A 393 27.92 4.57 0.64
CA ASP A 393 28.26 3.16 0.89
C ASP A 393 28.01 2.30 -0.36
N GLU A 394 29.05 2.14 -1.18
CA GLU A 394 29.04 1.29 -2.39
C GLU A 394 28.64 -0.18 -2.13
N ASN A 395 28.62 -0.64 -0.87
CA ASN A 395 28.24 -2.01 -0.49
C ASN A 395 26.85 -2.09 0.14
N ALA A 396 26.21 -0.96 0.43
CA ALA A 396 24.87 -0.93 0.98
C ALA A 396 23.82 -1.28 -0.08
N PRO A 397 22.64 -1.82 0.32
CA PRO A 397 21.57 -2.15 -0.61
C PRO A 397 20.91 -0.87 -1.16
N HIS A 398 21.54 -0.25 -2.15
CA HIS A 398 21.02 0.93 -2.84
C HIS A 398 21.12 0.77 -4.35
N THR A 399 20.19 1.40 -5.07
CA THR A 399 20.20 1.44 -6.54
C THR A 399 20.57 2.84 -7.00
N ALA A 400 21.81 3.00 -7.49
CA ALA A 400 22.34 4.30 -7.92
C ALA A 400 21.82 4.77 -9.29
N ASP A 401 21.34 3.86 -10.14
CA ASP A 401 20.94 4.14 -11.52
C ASP A 401 19.53 3.61 -11.82
N TYR A 402 18.73 4.36 -12.58
CA TYR A 402 17.40 3.87 -12.98
C TYR A 402 17.46 2.60 -13.85
N HIS A 403 16.81 1.56 -13.37
CA HIS A 403 16.63 0.25 -13.97
C HIS A 403 15.34 0.19 -14.79
N TYR A 404 15.49 0.12 -16.11
CA TYR A 404 14.34 0.04 -17.00
C TYR A 404 13.70 -1.36 -17.02
N LEU A 405 12.75 -1.58 -16.10
CA LEU A 405 12.02 -2.82 -15.91
C LEU A 405 10.64 -2.79 -16.58
N LEU A 406 10.13 -3.94 -16.99
CA LEU A 406 8.74 -4.05 -17.44
C LEU A 406 7.82 -4.07 -16.22
N ILE A 407 6.60 -3.56 -16.37
CA ILE A 407 5.61 -3.40 -15.28
C ILE A 407 5.26 -4.71 -14.53
N ASP A 408 5.52 -5.88 -15.12
CA ASP A 408 5.29 -7.16 -14.45
C ASP A 408 6.40 -7.54 -13.46
N VAL A 409 7.42 -6.69 -13.32
CA VAL A 409 8.47 -6.78 -12.31
C VAL A 409 8.28 -5.58 -11.39
N ASP A 410 7.78 -5.82 -10.17
CA ASP A 410 7.66 -4.78 -9.14
C ASP A 410 7.02 -3.47 -9.67
N ASN A 411 5.92 -3.60 -10.42
CA ASN A 411 5.24 -2.47 -11.09
C ASN A 411 6.13 -1.59 -11.98
N GLY A 412 7.22 -2.11 -12.50
CA GLY A 412 8.25 -1.36 -13.22
C GLY A 412 9.44 -0.97 -12.34
N GLY A 413 9.70 -1.77 -11.29
CA GLY A 413 10.76 -1.56 -10.31
C GLY A 413 10.50 -0.36 -9.42
N VAL A 414 9.35 -0.24 -8.77
CA VAL A 414 9.07 0.92 -7.92
C VAL A 414 9.99 0.96 -6.70
N HIS A 415 10.21 -0.16 -6.01
CA HIS A 415 11.12 -0.25 -4.87
C HIS A 415 12.58 -0.22 -5.34
N GLU A 416 12.87 -0.92 -6.44
CA GLU A 416 14.22 -0.94 -7.02
C GLU A 416 14.65 0.43 -7.54
N ASN A 417 13.75 1.20 -8.15
CA ASN A 417 14.07 2.49 -8.75
C ASN A 417 13.80 3.67 -7.80
N SER A 418 13.39 3.45 -6.56
CA SER A 418 13.24 4.55 -5.59
C SER A 418 14.58 5.18 -5.26
N GLY A 419 15.63 4.35 -5.15
CA GLY A 419 17.00 4.71 -4.77
C GLY A 419 17.53 6.03 -5.35
N PRO A 420 17.59 6.23 -6.68
CA PRO A 420 18.15 7.46 -7.25
C PRO A 420 17.38 8.73 -6.87
N PHE A 421 16.06 8.63 -6.69
CA PHE A 421 15.26 9.79 -6.28
C PHE A 421 15.32 9.99 -4.77
N ALA A 422 15.21 8.92 -3.98
CA ALA A 422 15.27 8.95 -2.53
C ALA A 422 16.64 9.43 -2.03
N GLY A 423 17.72 8.93 -2.63
CA GLY A 423 19.09 9.38 -2.35
C GLY A 423 19.30 10.85 -2.70
N ALA A 424 18.74 11.35 -3.81
CA ALA A 424 18.79 12.77 -4.11
C ALA A 424 18.06 13.62 -3.06
N LEU A 425 16.89 13.17 -2.56
CA LEU A 425 16.18 13.86 -1.47
C LEU A 425 17.00 13.83 -0.16
N TRP A 426 17.59 12.68 0.16
CA TRP A 426 18.42 12.51 1.35
C TRP A 426 19.69 13.37 1.30
N ASP A 427 20.35 13.44 0.15
CA ASP A 427 21.52 14.31 -0.06
C ASP A 427 21.15 15.79 0.02
N ILE A 428 19.95 16.19 -0.41
CA ILE A 428 19.42 17.55 -0.19
C ILE A 428 19.35 17.85 1.31
N ARG A 429 18.79 16.93 2.09
CA ARG A 429 18.69 17.06 3.55
C ARG A 429 20.06 17.14 4.20
N LYS A 430 21.01 16.26 3.83
CA LYS A 430 22.41 16.29 4.29
C LYS A 430 23.12 17.60 3.95
N ALA A 431 22.96 18.09 2.73
CA ALA A 431 23.62 19.32 2.29
C ALA A 431 23.08 20.55 3.03
N LEU A 432 21.75 20.65 3.21
CA LEU A 432 21.15 21.74 3.97
C LEU A 432 21.49 21.64 5.46
N PHE A 433 21.50 20.44 6.04
CA PHE A 433 22.00 20.21 7.40
C PHE A 433 23.46 20.65 7.57
N THR A 434 24.33 20.31 6.63
CA THR A 434 25.74 20.73 6.66
C THR A 434 25.87 22.26 6.66
N SER A 435 24.96 22.96 5.98
CA SER A 435 24.96 24.42 5.89
C SER A 435 24.40 25.13 7.13
N ASP A 436 23.38 24.57 7.80
CA ASP A 436 22.60 25.28 8.82
C ASP A 436 22.04 24.37 9.95
N GLY A 437 22.67 23.22 10.17
CA GLY A 437 22.29 22.23 11.19
C GLY A 437 20.83 21.78 11.07
N GLU A 438 20.19 21.57 12.23
CA GLU A 438 18.79 21.12 12.31
C GLU A 438 17.78 22.06 11.62
N LEU A 439 18.09 23.35 11.52
CA LEU A 439 17.25 24.29 10.78
C LEU A 439 17.31 24.01 9.28
N GLY A 440 18.49 23.64 8.76
CA GLY A 440 18.66 23.21 7.37
C GLY A 440 17.94 21.90 7.06
N ALA A 441 18.06 20.91 7.94
CA ALA A 441 17.33 19.63 7.81
C ALA A 441 15.80 19.85 7.84
N LYS A 442 15.30 20.62 8.81
CA LYS A 442 13.87 20.97 8.90
C LYS A 442 13.38 21.69 7.64
N ARG A 443 14.17 22.62 7.08
CA ARG A 443 13.82 23.28 5.81
C ARG A 443 13.74 22.28 4.66
N ALA A 444 14.65 21.33 4.56
CA ALA A 444 14.60 20.26 3.56
C ALA A 444 13.29 19.46 3.68
N ASP A 445 12.95 19.03 4.90
CA ASP A 445 11.73 18.28 5.19
C ASP A 445 10.48 19.08 4.78
N GLN A 446 10.44 20.38 5.07
CA GLN A 446 9.34 21.27 4.68
C GLN A 446 9.26 21.48 3.16
N TYR A 447 10.39 21.67 2.46
CA TYR A 447 10.40 21.80 1.00
C TYR A 447 9.89 20.54 0.31
N ILE A 448 10.33 19.38 0.77
CA ILE A 448 9.99 18.08 0.18
C ILE A 448 8.52 17.73 0.52
N PHE A 449 8.04 18.07 1.71
CA PHE A 449 6.66 17.81 2.10
C PHE A 449 5.68 18.69 1.32
N THR A 450 5.99 19.98 1.16
CA THR A 450 5.21 20.87 0.27
C THR A 450 5.27 20.37 -1.18
N ALA A 451 6.42 19.87 -1.66
CA ALA A 451 6.52 19.32 -3.01
C ALA A 451 5.60 18.11 -3.23
N LEU A 452 5.52 17.20 -2.26
CA LEU A 452 4.58 16.08 -2.25
C LEU A 452 3.13 16.59 -2.22
N ALA A 453 2.81 17.46 -1.26
CA ALA A 453 1.44 17.87 -0.97
C ALA A 453 0.80 18.77 -2.04
N GLU A 454 1.58 19.63 -2.71
CA GLU A 454 1.04 20.70 -3.57
C GLU A 454 1.51 20.67 -5.03
N TRP A 455 2.70 20.13 -5.30
CA TRP A 455 3.37 20.29 -6.61
C TRP A 455 3.50 18.97 -7.40
N THR A 456 3.28 17.84 -6.74
CA THR A 456 3.37 16.51 -7.34
C THR A 456 2.05 16.13 -8.02
N THR A 457 2.13 15.40 -9.14
CA THR A 457 0.94 14.94 -9.88
C THR A 457 1.01 13.43 -10.14
N PRO A 458 -0.12 12.72 -10.34
CA PRO A 458 -0.12 11.25 -10.38
C PRO A 458 0.83 10.58 -11.37
N HIS A 459 1.16 11.25 -12.46
CA HIS A 459 2.00 10.70 -13.54
C HIS A 459 3.38 11.36 -13.60
N GLN A 460 3.80 12.02 -12.51
CA GLN A 460 5.07 12.72 -12.44
C GLN A 460 6.22 11.77 -12.76
N ASN A 461 7.18 12.23 -13.56
CA ASN A 461 8.44 11.56 -13.78
C ASN A 461 9.54 12.26 -12.95
N PHE A 462 10.74 11.70 -12.85
CA PHE A 462 11.79 12.21 -11.95
C PHE A 462 12.18 13.66 -12.26
N VAL A 463 12.26 14.03 -13.54
CA VAL A 463 12.53 15.43 -13.95
C VAL A 463 11.39 16.36 -13.52
N GLY A 464 10.16 15.87 -13.53
CA GLY A 464 9.02 16.57 -12.95
C GLY A 464 9.11 16.66 -11.44
N GLY A 465 9.52 15.59 -10.75
CA GLY A 465 9.71 15.55 -9.30
C GLY A 465 10.75 16.57 -8.83
N ARG A 466 11.91 16.63 -9.49
CA ARG A 466 12.93 17.67 -9.29
C ARG A 466 12.34 19.08 -9.35
N LYS A 467 11.50 19.35 -10.36
CA LYS A 467 10.86 20.66 -10.51
C LYS A 467 9.87 20.93 -9.38
N ALA A 468 9.14 19.93 -8.90
CA ALA A 468 8.23 20.07 -7.77
C ALA A 468 9.00 20.50 -6.51
N VAL A 469 10.12 19.85 -6.19
CA VAL A 469 10.98 20.21 -5.04
C VAL A 469 11.56 21.61 -5.20
N VAL A 470 12.03 21.99 -6.39
CA VAL A 470 12.55 23.33 -6.66
C VAL A 470 11.49 24.42 -6.50
N GLU A 471 10.27 24.21 -7.01
CA GLU A 471 9.20 25.21 -6.87
C GLU A 471 8.67 25.30 -5.44
N ALA A 472 8.59 24.17 -4.72
CA ALA A 472 8.25 24.14 -3.31
C ALA A 472 9.29 24.91 -2.46
N ALA A 473 10.59 24.69 -2.68
CA ALA A 473 11.64 25.41 -1.97
C ALA A 473 11.56 26.93 -2.14
N LYS A 474 11.22 27.41 -3.35
CA LYS A 474 10.99 28.84 -3.59
C LYS A 474 9.77 29.36 -2.84
N ALA A 475 8.64 28.64 -2.89
CA ALA A 475 7.40 29.04 -2.25
C ALA A 475 7.55 29.10 -0.73
N VAL A 476 8.03 28.00 -0.14
CA VAL A 476 8.28 27.87 1.30
C VAL A 476 9.31 28.88 1.77
N GLY A 477 10.41 29.07 1.03
CA GLY A 477 11.43 30.06 1.39
C GLY A 477 10.90 31.50 1.44
N VAL A 478 10.00 31.87 0.53
CA VAL A 478 9.31 33.18 0.57
C VAL A 478 8.38 33.27 1.79
N GLU A 479 7.62 32.23 2.07
CA GLU A 479 6.66 32.18 3.19
C GLU A 479 7.36 32.28 4.55
N MET A 480 8.48 31.58 4.72
CA MET A 480 9.36 31.69 5.89
C MET A 480 10.04 33.06 6.02
N GLY A 481 9.97 33.92 4.99
CA GLY A 481 10.65 35.21 4.97
C GLY A 481 12.17 35.09 4.83
N LEU A 482 12.68 34.03 4.19
CA LEU A 482 14.11 33.89 3.92
C LEU A 482 14.59 34.99 2.96
N PRO A 483 15.82 35.50 3.11
CA PRO A 483 16.42 36.37 2.12
C PRO A 483 16.50 35.68 0.76
N GLN A 484 16.24 36.40 -0.34
CA GLN A 484 16.31 35.82 -1.69
C GLN A 484 17.63 35.09 -1.97
N GLY A 485 18.75 35.61 -1.47
CA GLY A 485 20.06 34.96 -1.62
C GLY A 485 20.14 33.58 -0.95
N GLN A 486 19.43 33.35 0.17
CA GLN A 486 19.36 32.02 0.79
C GLN A 486 18.46 31.09 -0.03
N ILE A 487 17.32 31.57 -0.52
CA ILE A 487 16.43 30.80 -1.41
C ILE A 487 17.20 30.35 -2.65
N ASP A 488 18.00 31.24 -3.24
CA ASP A 488 18.81 30.93 -4.42
C ASP A 488 19.89 29.88 -4.11
N ILE A 489 20.50 29.91 -2.91
CA ILE A 489 21.45 28.89 -2.44
C ILE A 489 20.75 27.54 -2.27
N ASP A 490 19.63 27.49 -1.55
CA ASP A 490 18.89 26.25 -1.32
C ASP A 490 18.44 25.63 -2.66
N VAL A 491 17.93 26.44 -3.59
CA VAL A 491 17.56 25.99 -4.95
C VAL A 491 18.77 25.50 -5.74
N ALA A 492 19.94 26.13 -5.61
CA ALA A 492 21.15 25.68 -6.27
C ALA A 492 21.60 24.31 -5.73
N THR A 493 21.62 24.15 -4.40
CA THR A 493 21.91 22.89 -3.71
C THR A 493 20.96 21.78 -4.17
N ILE A 494 19.65 22.05 -4.20
CA ILE A 494 18.65 21.09 -4.70
C ILE A 494 18.96 20.64 -6.12
N ASN A 495 19.29 21.58 -7.01
CA ASN A 495 19.61 21.25 -8.39
C ASN A 495 20.89 20.42 -8.51
N GLU A 496 21.93 20.76 -7.74
CA GLU A 496 23.19 20.03 -7.68
C GLU A 496 22.97 18.57 -7.27
N GLN A 497 22.23 18.32 -6.18
CA GLN A 497 21.98 16.95 -5.73
C GLN A 497 21.20 16.13 -6.76
N PHE A 498 20.20 16.72 -7.44
CA PHE A 498 19.53 16.02 -8.54
C PHE A 498 20.44 15.79 -9.76
N ASP A 499 21.39 16.69 -10.04
CA ASP A 499 22.37 16.51 -11.12
C ASP A 499 23.34 15.37 -10.80
N ASP A 500 23.79 15.26 -9.55
CA ASP A 500 24.70 14.20 -9.07
C ASP A 500 24.06 12.80 -9.14
N HIS A 501 22.75 12.73 -8.95
CA HIS A 501 21.95 11.50 -9.14
C HIS A 501 21.48 11.27 -10.60
N GLY A 502 21.96 12.07 -11.55
CA GLY A 502 21.66 11.90 -12.99
C GLY A 502 20.23 12.24 -13.39
N ILE A 503 19.47 12.96 -12.56
CA ILE A 503 18.08 13.36 -12.79
C ILE A 503 18.06 14.69 -13.57
N GLU A 504 18.47 14.61 -14.84
CA GLU A 504 18.58 15.76 -15.75
C GLU A 504 17.65 15.67 -16.98
N GLN A 505 17.42 16.79 -17.67
CA GLN A 505 16.55 16.77 -18.84
C GLN A 505 17.14 15.90 -19.97
N GLY A 506 16.54 14.73 -20.22
CA GLY A 506 16.88 13.85 -21.35
C GLY A 506 17.56 12.53 -20.96
N TRP A 507 17.80 12.27 -19.67
CA TRP A 507 18.43 11.04 -19.16
C TRP A 507 17.71 9.74 -19.60
N GLU A 508 16.39 9.81 -19.83
CA GLU A 508 15.49 8.71 -20.22
C GLU A 508 15.79 8.04 -21.59
N THR A 509 16.82 8.50 -22.32
CA THR A 509 17.16 8.02 -23.68
C THR A 509 18.46 7.19 -23.70
N PRO A 510 18.44 5.91 -23.30
CA PRO A 510 19.63 5.07 -23.37
C PRO A 510 20.02 4.77 -24.83
N SER A 511 21.34 4.73 -25.08
CA SER A 511 21.94 4.78 -26.42
C SER A 511 22.18 3.39 -27.06
N SER A 512 22.04 2.28 -26.33
CA SER A 512 22.39 0.94 -26.83
C SER A 512 21.33 -0.14 -26.56
N ALA A 513 20.45 -0.39 -27.53
CA ALA A 513 19.50 -1.50 -27.48
C ALA A 513 19.49 -2.29 -28.80
N THR A 514 19.66 -3.61 -28.71
CA THR A 514 19.75 -4.55 -29.83
C THR A 514 18.39 -4.93 -30.40
N GLY A 515 18.42 -5.47 -31.62
CA GLY A 515 17.21 -5.81 -32.38
C GLY A 515 16.60 -4.60 -33.10
N THR A 516 15.76 -4.90 -34.10
CA THR A 516 15.03 -3.88 -34.84
C THR A 516 13.72 -3.57 -34.13
N ILE A 517 13.46 -2.29 -33.87
CA ILE A 517 12.18 -1.83 -33.33
C ILE A 517 11.08 -2.00 -34.39
N LEU A 518 10.05 -2.78 -34.06
CA LEU A 518 8.84 -2.97 -34.88
C LEU A 518 7.70 -2.02 -34.47
N TYR A 519 7.62 -1.71 -33.19
CA TYR A 519 6.64 -0.79 -32.62
C TYR A 519 7.26 -0.10 -31.40
N LYS A 520 7.04 1.21 -31.27
CA LYS A 520 7.59 1.99 -30.16
C LYS A 520 6.52 2.24 -29.10
N ASP A 521 6.94 2.28 -27.85
CA ASP A 521 6.15 2.85 -26.74
C ASP A 521 4.76 2.23 -26.64
N VAL A 522 4.78 0.94 -26.35
CA VAL A 522 3.65 0.08 -26.09
C VAL A 522 3.40 0.22 -24.59
N VAL A 523 2.67 1.28 -24.22
CA VAL A 523 2.17 1.63 -22.86
C VAL A 523 1.92 0.40 -22.00
N PRO A 524 2.28 0.44 -20.71
CA PRO A 524 2.53 -0.77 -19.94
C PRO A 524 1.33 -1.71 -19.87
N VAL A 525 1.70 -2.97 -19.87
CA VAL A 525 0.82 -4.11 -19.86
C VAL A 525 0.33 -4.25 -18.41
N GLY A 526 -0.84 -3.68 -18.06
CA GLY A 526 -1.44 -3.85 -16.73
C GLY A 526 -1.71 -5.32 -16.35
N GLU A 527 -2.42 -5.57 -15.25
CA GLU A 527 -2.75 -6.93 -14.72
C GLU A 527 -3.07 -7.99 -15.78
N PHE A 528 -3.63 -7.58 -16.93
CA PHE A 528 -3.90 -8.44 -18.08
C PHE A 528 -2.73 -8.44 -19.09
N LEU A 529 -1.61 -9.07 -18.70
CA LEU A 529 -0.44 -9.26 -19.56
C LEU A 529 -0.80 -9.94 -20.89
N ALA A 530 -0.84 -9.15 -21.97
CA ALA A 530 -1.17 -9.58 -23.33
C ALA A 530 0.07 -9.53 -24.24
N PRO A 531 0.96 -10.53 -24.18
CA PRO A 531 2.20 -10.52 -24.94
C PRO A 531 1.94 -10.57 -26.45
N PRO A 532 2.86 -10.03 -27.27
CA PRO A 532 2.70 -9.99 -28.71
C PRO A 532 2.54 -11.39 -29.32
N GLN A 533 1.52 -11.61 -30.14
CA GLN A 533 1.32 -12.90 -30.83
C GLN A 533 1.83 -12.86 -32.27
N VAL A 534 2.21 -14.02 -32.83
CA VAL A 534 2.80 -14.13 -34.17
C VAL A 534 2.15 -15.23 -35.01
N SER A 535 1.85 -14.89 -36.27
CA SER A 535 1.45 -15.88 -37.28
C SER A 535 2.14 -15.63 -38.61
N GLY A 536 3.00 -16.58 -39.01
CA GLY A 536 3.80 -16.46 -40.23
C GLY A 536 4.75 -15.26 -40.17
N ASN A 537 4.51 -14.25 -41.02
CA ASN A 537 5.27 -13.00 -41.05
C ASN A 537 4.52 -11.81 -40.44
N ARG A 538 3.46 -12.05 -39.66
CA ARG A 538 2.65 -11.03 -39.00
C ARG A 538 2.79 -11.13 -37.49
N PHE A 539 2.76 -9.98 -36.82
CA PHE A 539 2.60 -9.89 -35.37
C PHE A 539 1.35 -9.09 -35.04
N ILE A 540 0.79 -9.31 -33.86
CA ILE A 540 -0.39 -8.62 -33.34
C ILE A 540 -0.16 -8.19 -31.89
N ILE A 541 -0.59 -6.97 -31.54
CA ILE A 541 -0.50 -6.39 -30.20
C ILE A 541 -1.72 -5.51 -29.90
N GLY A 542 -1.95 -5.22 -28.62
CA GLY A 542 -2.79 -4.11 -28.20
C GLY A 542 -2.19 -2.77 -28.63
N ASN A 543 -3.04 -1.77 -28.85
CA ASN A 543 -2.65 -0.42 -29.23
C ASN A 543 -3.42 0.62 -28.42
N TYR A 544 -2.67 1.41 -27.68
CA TYR A 544 -3.15 2.49 -26.82
C TYR A 544 -3.25 3.79 -27.62
N LYS A 545 -4.28 4.60 -27.35
CA LYS A 545 -4.58 5.81 -28.15
C LYS A 545 -3.66 6.95 -27.76
N ARG A 546 -3.46 7.18 -26.46
CA ARG A 546 -2.40 8.04 -25.93
C ARG A 546 -1.42 7.17 -25.18
N LYS A 547 -0.15 7.52 -25.29
CA LYS A 547 0.94 6.79 -24.65
C LYS A 547 0.99 6.94 -23.12
N ARG A 548 0.18 7.87 -22.60
CA ARG A 548 -0.04 8.13 -21.18
C ARG A 548 -1.41 7.63 -20.68
N ASP A 549 -2.19 6.95 -21.51
CA ASP A 549 -3.48 6.40 -21.07
C ASP A 549 -3.23 5.18 -20.18
N ILE A 550 -3.69 5.22 -18.93
CA ILE A 550 -3.49 4.16 -17.92
C ILE A 550 -4.50 2.99 -18.12
N TYR A 551 -5.51 3.19 -18.98
CA TYR A 551 -6.52 2.18 -19.30
C TYR A 551 -6.08 1.25 -20.43
N GLY A 552 -6.65 0.04 -20.46
CA GLY A 552 -6.39 -1.00 -21.44
C GLY A 552 -6.48 -0.58 -22.92
N PRO A 553 -5.91 -1.39 -23.84
CA PRO A 553 -5.68 -0.97 -25.22
C PRO A 553 -6.97 -0.62 -25.95
N GLN A 554 -7.10 0.62 -26.44
CA GLN A 554 -8.30 1.08 -27.13
C GLN A 554 -8.46 0.48 -28.55
N GLY A 555 -7.44 -0.20 -29.08
CA GLY A 555 -7.51 -0.90 -30.35
C GLY A 555 -6.50 -2.03 -30.47
N ILE A 556 -6.66 -2.84 -31.52
CA ILE A 556 -5.72 -3.92 -31.86
C ILE A 556 -4.94 -3.57 -33.12
N PHE A 557 -3.64 -3.82 -33.11
CA PHE A 557 -2.71 -3.54 -34.18
C PHE A 557 -2.11 -4.82 -34.77
N VAL A 558 -2.04 -4.91 -36.10
CA VAL A 558 -1.33 -5.98 -36.82
C VAL A 558 -0.23 -5.40 -37.69
N GLY A 559 1.01 -5.84 -37.48
CA GLY A 559 2.21 -5.47 -38.22
C GLY A 559 2.90 -6.63 -38.93
N ARG A 560 4.03 -6.36 -39.60
CA ARG A 560 4.88 -7.38 -40.25
C ARG A 560 6.20 -7.54 -39.52
N THR A 561 6.66 -8.78 -39.37
CA THR A 561 7.92 -9.10 -38.67
C THR A 561 9.18 -8.89 -39.51
N ASP A 562 9.04 -8.55 -40.80
CA ASP A 562 10.13 -8.30 -41.73
C ASP A 562 10.31 -6.82 -42.11
N CYS A 563 9.58 -5.91 -41.46
CA CYS A 563 9.63 -4.45 -41.68
C CYS A 563 9.45 -3.95 -43.12
N ALA A 564 9.23 -4.81 -44.12
CA ALA A 564 9.06 -4.33 -45.48
C ALA A 564 7.71 -3.56 -45.59
N GLY A 565 7.83 -2.24 -45.66
CA GLY A 565 6.73 -1.29 -45.82
C GLY A 565 6.03 -0.82 -44.54
N CYS A 566 6.42 -1.26 -43.32
CA CYS A 566 5.90 -0.87 -41.98
C CYS A 566 4.40 -0.50 -41.88
N ARG A 567 3.54 -0.97 -42.81
CA ARG A 567 2.20 -0.44 -42.97
C ARG A 567 1.31 -1.08 -41.93
N LYS A 568 0.82 -0.21 -41.05
CA LYS A 568 0.11 -0.62 -39.86
C LYS A 568 -1.38 -0.75 -40.12
N VAL A 569 -2.03 -1.80 -39.63
CA VAL A 569 -3.49 -1.96 -39.77
C VAL A 569 -4.13 -2.06 -38.39
N SER A 570 -4.97 -1.08 -38.06
CA SER A 570 -5.90 -1.20 -36.93
C SER A 570 -7.03 -2.15 -37.29
N VAL A 571 -7.23 -3.20 -36.49
CA VAL A 571 -8.21 -4.25 -36.76
C VAL A 571 -9.45 -4.17 -35.86
N GLY A 572 -9.30 -3.63 -34.64
CA GLY A 572 -10.39 -3.50 -33.66
C GLY A 572 -11.47 -2.46 -34.00
N GLY A 573 -11.15 -1.49 -34.87
CA GLY A 573 -12.02 -0.34 -35.15
C GLY A 573 -12.02 0.68 -34.01
N ARG A 574 -12.38 1.93 -34.31
CA ARG A 574 -12.61 3.01 -33.33
C ARG A 574 -14.12 3.26 -33.28
N ASN A 575 -14.85 2.49 -32.48
CA ASN A 575 -16.29 2.71 -32.30
C ASN A 575 -16.52 3.31 -30.91
N PHE A 576 -17.37 4.34 -30.81
CA PHE A 576 -17.75 5.00 -29.55
C PHE A 576 -18.29 4.01 -28.50
N SER A 577 -18.82 2.86 -28.93
CA SER A 577 -19.31 1.81 -28.02
C SER A 577 -18.21 0.96 -27.35
N THR A 578 -16.96 1.12 -27.75
CA THR A 578 -15.82 0.32 -27.24
C THR A 578 -15.20 1.00 -26.04
N PHE A 579 -15.04 0.26 -24.95
CA PHE A 579 -14.22 0.67 -23.81
C PHE A 579 -12.77 0.24 -24.05
N SER A 580 -12.54 -1.06 -24.24
CA SER A 580 -11.19 -1.62 -24.45
C SER A 580 -11.21 -2.81 -25.44
N ASN A 581 -10.06 -3.09 -26.05
CA ASN A 581 -9.79 -4.25 -26.88
C ASN A 581 -8.44 -4.87 -26.48
N GLU A 582 -8.45 -6.09 -25.96
CA GLU A 582 -7.32 -6.68 -25.23
C GLU A 582 -7.02 -8.12 -25.66
N SER A 583 -5.92 -8.68 -25.13
CA SER A 583 -5.50 -10.07 -25.32
C SER A 583 -5.63 -10.58 -26.77
N PRO A 584 -5.05 -9.91 -27.77
CA PRO A 584 -5.26 -10.28 -29.16
C PRO A 584 -4.44 -11.51 -29.57
N ASP A 585 -5.00 -12.31 -30.47
CA ASP A 585 -4.30 -13.42 -31.14
C ASP A 585 -4.58 -13.43 -32.66
N ILE A 586 -3.74 -14.10 -33.43
CA ILE A 586 -3.79 -14.11 -34.89
C ILE A 586 -3.43 -15.48 -35.46
N HIS A 587 -4.24 -15.93 -36.42
CA HIS A 587 -3.90 -17.05 -37.30
C HIS A 587 -4.09 -16.66 -38.78
N GLY A 588 -3.00 -16.70 -39.55
CA GLY A 588 -2.99 -16.34 -40.96
C GLY A 588 -3.44 -14.88 -41.18
N LYS A 589 -4.64 -14.69 -41.74
CA LYS A 589 -5.26 -13.37 -41.95
C LYS A 589 -6.39 -13.06 -40.97
N ARG A 590 -6.61 -13.88 -39.94
CA ARG A 590 -7.71 -13.68 -39.00
C ARG A 590 -7.16 -13.28 -37.64
N ALA A 591 -7.54 -12.08 -37.19
CA ALA A 591 -7.30 -11.60 -35.85
C ALA A 591 -8.52 -11.88 -34.97
N VAL A 592 -8.26 -12.16 -33.69
CA VAL A 592 -9.25 -12.21 -32.60
C VAL A 592 -8.73 -11.43 -31.41
N TRP A 593 -9.64 -10.94 -30.57
CA TRP A 593 -9.30 -10.19 -29.36
C TRP A 593 -10.50 -10.15 -28.41
N THR A 594 -10.24 -9.92 -27.13
CA THR A 594 -11.25 -9.62 -26.13
C THR A 594 -11.70 -8.18 -26.28
N HIS A 595 -13.01 -7.95 -26.30
CA HIS A 595 -13.63 -6.65 -26.51
C HIS A 595 -14.51 -6.32 -25.32
N ILE A 596 -14.17 -5.23 -24.65
CA ILE A 596 -14.92 -4.68 -23.55
C ILE A 596 -15.75 -3.52 -24.10
N SER A 597 -17.06 -3.66 -24.05
CA SER A 597 -17.98 -2.59 -24.43
C SER A 597 -18.11 -1.57 -23.29
N ARG A 598 -18.59 -0.36 -23.59
CA ARG A 598 -18.95 0.64 -22.56
C ARG A 598 -20.10 0.23 -21.63
N ARG A 599 -20.81 -0.85 -21.96
CA ARG A 599 -21.81 -1.49 -21.08
C ARG A 599 -21.22 -2.71 -20.35
N PHE A 600 -19.89 -2.81 -20.31
CA PHE A 600 -19.12 -3.87 -19.67
C PHE A 600 -19.43 -5.31 -20.13
N ALA A 601 -20.12 -5.48 -21.26
CA ALA A 601 -20.13 -6.77 -21.94
C ALA A 601 -18.72 -7.08 -22.47
N VAL A 602 -18.19 -8.25 -22.12
CA VAL A 602 -16.85 -8.72 -22.51
C VAL A 602 -16.98 -9.91 -23.45
N ASP A 603 -16.74 -9.67 -24.74
CA ASP A 603 -16.90 -10.63 -25.83
C ASP A 603 -15.56 -10.94 -26.52
N VAL A 604 -15.45 -12.05 -27.25
CA VAL A 604 -14.38 -12.23 -28.24
C VAL A 604 -14.84 -11.76 -29.61
N ARG A 605 -14.14 -10.79 -30.19
CA ARG A 605 -14.35 -10.26 -31.54
C ARG A 605 -13.35 -10.86 -32.52
N SER A 606 -13.69 -10.85 -33.80
CA SER A 606 -12.82 -11.30 -34.88
C SER A 606 -12.92 -10.41 -36.11
N ARG A 607 -11.81 -10.29 -36.82
CA ARG A 607 -11.75 -9.65 -38.14
C ARG A 607 -10.77 -10.36 -39.07
N ILE A 608 -11.18 -10.48 -40.34
CA ILE A 608 -10.28 -10.91 -41.41
C ILE A 608 -9.57 -9.68 -41.98
N LEU A 609 -8.25 -9.71 -42.03
CA LEU A 609 -7.42 -8.64 -42.57
C LEU A 609 -7.78 -8.35 -44.03
N GLY A 610 -8.00 -7.07 -44.33
CA GLY A 610 -8.50 -6.60 -45.63
C GLY A 610 -10.03 -6.62 -45.78
N LYS A 611 -10.78 -7.14 -44.81
CA LYS A 611 -12.25 -7.03 -44.75
C LYS A 611 -12.66 -5.95 -43.72
N ARG A 612 -13.78 -5.26 -43.96
CA ARG A 612 -14.32 -4.24 -43.03
C ARG A 612 -15.09 -4.84 -41.86
N LYS A 613 -15.77 -5.97 -42.06
CA LYS A 613 -16.68 -6.58 -41.07
C LYS A 613 -15.93 -7.10 -39.83
N ILE A 614 -16.38 -6.69 -38.65
CA ILE A 614 -16.02 -7.25 -37.35
C ILE A 614 -17.19 -8.14 -36.89
N THR A 615 -16.89 -9.31 -36.33
CA THR A 615 -17.90 -10.27 -35.86
C THR A 615 -17.62 -10.71 -34.43
N THR A 616 -18.66 -10.77 -33.60
CA THR A 616 -18.58 -11.51 -32.32
C THR A 616 -18.47 -13.00 -32.62
N VAL A 617 -17.41 -13.62 -32.10
CA VAL A 617 -17.14 -15.06 -32.26
C VAL A 617 -17.26 -15.83 -30.94
N ALA A 618 -17.21 -15.14 -29.80
CA ALA A 618 -17.70 -15.63 -28.52
C ALA A 618 -18.38 -14.47 -27.77
N GLY A 619 -19.52 -14.76 -27.16
CA GLY A 619 -20.30 -13.81 -26.35
C GLY A 619 -21.37 -14.58 -25.58
N GLY A 620 -22.07 -13.91 -24.67
CA GLY A 620 -23.08 -14.51 -23.82
C GLY A 620 -23.01 -14.00 -22.38
N SER A 621 -23.61 -14.73 -21.44
CA SER A 621 -23.48 -14.44 -20.01
C SER A 621 -22.06 -14.77 -19.51
N GLY A 622 -21.50 -13.86 -18.73
CA GLY A 622 -20.13 -13.96 -18.21
C GLY A 622 -19.08 -13.35 -19.14
N ILE A 623 -17.85 -13.33 -18.65
CA ILE A 623 -16.72 -12.65 -19.28
C ILE A 623 -16.02 -13.61 -20.25
N GLN A 624 -15.72 -13.16 -21.46
CA GLN A 624 -14.98 -13.94 -22.46
C GLN A 624 -13.57 -13.35 -22.67
N TRP A 625 -12.54 -13.97 -22.10
CA TRP A 625 -11.16 -13.44 -22.08
C TRP A 625 -10.14 -14.36 -22.77
N PHE A 626 -8.95 -13.83 -23.05
CA PHE A 626 -7.74 -14.54 -23.51
C PHE A 626 -8.00 -15.53 -24.66
N PRO A 627 -8.48 -15.06 -25.83
CA PRO A 627 -8.73 -15.93 -26.97
C PRO A 627 -7.42 -16.46 -27.59
N SER A 628 -7.39 -17.75 -27.92
CA SER A 628 -6.37 -18.37 -28.77
C SER A 628 -6.98 -18.98 -30.03
N ILE A 629 -6.33 -18.76 -31.19
CA ILE A 629 -6.83 -19.16 -32.51
C ILE A 629 -5.80 -19.92 -33.35
N ASP A 630 -6.24 -20.98 -34.04
CA ASP A 630 -5.40 -21.69 -35.00
C ASP A 630 -6.18 -22.38 -36.14
N GLY A 631 -5.48 -22.79 -37.18
CA GLY A 631 -6.01 -23.51 -38.34
C GLY A 631 -6.06 -25.02 -38.12
N ALA A 632 -7.24 -25.63 -38.28
CA ALA A 632 -7.48 -27.06 -38.09
C ALA A 632 -7.64 -27.84 -39.42
N GLY A 633 -6.97 -27.39 -40.49
CA GLY A 633 -7.07 -27.98 -41.82
C GLY A 633 -8.51 -27.97 -42.36
N ARG A 634 -9.01 -29.12 -42.83
CA ARG A 634 -10.37 -29.26 -43.39
C ARG A 634 -11.50 -28.97 -42.38
N ARG A 635 -11.21 -28.94 -41.07
CA ARG A 635 -12.20 -28.63 -40.02
C ARG A 635 -12.43 -27.12 -39.83
N GLY A 636 -11.65 -26.28 -40.52
CA GLY A 636 -11.75 -24.82 -40.43
C GLY A 636 -10.81 -24.24 -39.38
N THR A 637 -11.27 -23.22 -38.67
CA THR A 637 -10.48 -22.51 -37.65
C THR A 637 -11.00 -22.84 -36.26
N ILE A 638 -10.12 -23.25 -35.36
CA ILE A 638 -10.43 -23.45 -33.95
C ILE A 638 -10.20 -22.14 -33.18
N LEU A 639 -11.07 -21.87 -32.22
CA LEU A 639 -10.97 -20.77 -31.26
C LEU A 639 -11.18 -21.36 -29.86
N ALA A 640 -10.30 -21.08 -28.92
CA ALA A 640 -10.49 -21.32 -27.49
C ALA A 640 -10.37 -20.00 -26.72
N TRP A 641 -11.02 -19.89 -25.57
CA TRP A 641 -11.03 -18.68 -24.73
C TRP A 641 -11.44 -19.04 -23.30
N GLU A 642 -11.11 -18.16 -22.37
CA GLU A 642 -11.55 -18.22 -20.98
C GLU A 642 -12.99 -17.71 -20.86
N HIS A 643 -13.81 -18.47 -20.17
CA HIS A 643 -15.17 -18.09 -19.79
C HIS A 643 -15.24 -17.97 -18.28
N ILE A 644 -15.44 -16.76 -17.78
CA ILE A 644 -15.62 -16.50 -16.35
C ILE A 644 -17.11 -16.35 -16.08
N ALA A 645 -17.65 -17.24 -15.25
CA ALA A 645 -19.05 -17.21 -14.88
C ALA A 645 -19.27 -16.25 -13.70
N CYS A 646 -19.91 -15.09 -13.90
CA CYS A 646 -20.11 -14.09 -12.85
C CYS A 646 -20.84 -14.60 -11.58
N SER A 647 -21.51 -15.75 -11.66
CA SER A 647 -22.21 -16.36 -10.51
C SER A 647 -21.30 -17.13 -9.56
N SER A 648 -20.16 -17.65 -10.04
CA SER A 648 -19.18 -18.39 -9.23
C SER A 648 -17.76 -17.82 -9.32
N CYS A 649 -17.54 -16.88 -10.25
CA CYS A 649 -16.26 -16.38 -10.70
C CYS A 649 -15.24 -17.44 -11.11
N ASP A 650 -15.67 -18.70 -11.30
CA ASP A 650 -14.80 -19.74 -11.85
C ASP A 650 -14.42 -19.41 -13.29
N THR A 651 -13.13 -19.55 -13.60
CA THR A 651 -12.62 -19.48 -14.98
C THR A 651 -12.58 -20.87 -15.60
N ASP A 652 -13.28 -21.08 -16.72
CA ASP A 652 -13.30 -22.34 -17.49
C ASP A 652 -12.93 -22.11 -18.96
N ILE A 653 -12.26 -23.07 -19.61
CA ILE A 653 -11.96 -22.94 -21.05
C ILE A 653 -13.12 -23.41 -21.92
N LYS A 654 -13.61 -22.52 -22.77
CA LYS A 654 -14.50 -22.84 -23.90
C LYS A 654 -13.72 -22.90 -25.20
N TYR A 655 -14.24 -23.68 -26.14
CA TYR A 655 -13.74 -23.73 -27.51
C TYR A 655 -14.87 -23.88 -28.52
N ARG A 656 -14.58 -23.52 -29.78
CA ARG A 656 -15.43 -23.82 -30.94
C ARG A 656 -14.59 -23.92 -32.20
N PHE A 657 -15.11 -24.64 -33.19
CA PHE A 657 -14.77 -24.33 -34.58
C PHE A 657 -15.62 -23.13 -35.02
N LEU A 658 -15.02 -22.14 -35.69
CA LEU A 658 -15.76 -20.96 -36.14
C LEU A 658 -16.97 -21.37 -37.00
N GLY A 659 -18.15 -20.82 -36.68
CA GLY A 659 -19.42 -21.23 -37.29
C GLY A 659 -20.13 -22.43 -36.61
N LYS A 660 -19.53 -23.07 -35.59
CA LYS A 660 -20.14 -24.16 -34.80
C LYS A 660 -20.41 -23.72 -33.35
N LYS A 661 -21.29 -24.40 -32.62
CA LYS A 661 -21.64 -24.03 -31.22
C LYS A 661 -20.42 -24.17 -30.28
N PRO A 662 -20.30 -23.28 -29.26
CA PRO A 662 -19.25 -23.37 -28.24
C PRO A 662 -19.43 -24.62 -27.35
N ARG A 663 -18.31 -25.14 -26.83
CA ARG A 663 -18.24 -26.30 -25.93
C ARG A 663 -17.16 -26.06 -24.88
N PHE A 664 -17.37 -26.57 -23.68
CA PHE A 664 -16.32 -26.59 -22.66
C PHE A 664 -15.23 -27.63 -23.02
N VAL A 665 -13.98 -27.27 -22.77
CA VAL A 665 -12.84 -28.20 -22.85
C VAL A 665 -13.00 -29.30 -21.79
N PHE A 666 -13.45 -28.95 -20.59
CA PHE A 666 -13.69 -29.89 -19.50
C PHE A 666 -15.07 -29.62 -18.89
N LYS A 667 -15.95 -30.63 -18.80
CA LYS A 667 -17.35 -30.46 -18.34
C LYS A 667 -17.56 -30.78 -16.86
N ASP A 668 -16.76 -31.70 -16.31
CA ASP A 668 -17.05 -32.38 -15.04
C ASP A 668 -16.17 -31.89 -13.88
N ARG A 669 -15.32 -30.88 -14.13
CA ARG A 669 -14.59 -30.11 -13.11
C ARG A 669 -14.67 -28.65 -13.50
N ARG A 670 -15.31 -27.85 -12.64
CA ARG A 670 -15.27 -26.39 -12.67
C ARG A 670 -14.10 -25.91 -11.82
N GLY A 671 -13.43 -24.84 -12.23
CA GLY A 671 -12.44 -24.13 -11.42
C GLY A 671 -11.16 -23.78 -12.17
N GLU A 672 -10.75 -22.52 -12.04
CA GLU A 672 -9.51 -21.85 -12.50
C GLU A 672 -8.68 -22.56 -13.59
N GLN A 673 -9.22 -22.60 -14.81
CA GLN A 673 -8.51 -22.98 -16.03
C GLN A 673 -8.16 -21.73 -16.86
N TRP A 674 -6.87 -21.45 -17.03
CA TRP A 674 -6.39 -20.20 -17.61
C TRP A 674 -5.54 -20.41 -18.87
N LEU A 675 -5.31 -19.32 -19.60
CA LEU A 675 -4.37 -19.16 -20.71
C LEU A 675 -4.46 -20.27 -21.76
N PRO A 676 -5.60 -20.42 -22.45
CA PRO A 676 -5.77 -21.48 -23.43
C PRO A 676 -4.84 -21.26 -24.63
N GLN A 677 -4.30 -22.35 -25.15
CA GLN A 677 -3.50 -22.37 -26.37
C GLN A 677 -4.13 -23.31 -27.38
N THR A 678 -4.15 -22.92 -28.66
CA THR A 678 -4.70 -23.76 -29.73
C THR A 678 -3.63 -24.14 -30.75
N SER A 679 -3.69 -25.40 -31.21
CA SER A 679 -2.86 -25.90 -32.32
C SER A 679 -3.61 -27.01 -33.05
N LYS A 680 -4.02 -26.77 -34.30
CA LYS A 680 -4.84 -27.66 -35.12
C LYS A 680 -6.14 -28.06 -34.43
N THR A 681 -6.18 -29.27 -33.87
CA THR A 681 -7.35 -29.83 -33.17
C THR A 681 -7.09 -29.98 -31.67
N TRP A 682 -5.98 -29.42 -31.17
CA TRP A 682 -5.58 -29.48 -29.78
C TRP A 682 -5.85 -28.15 -29.09
N VAL A 683 -6.33 -28.25 -27.86
CA VAL A 683 -6.43 -27.14 -26.91
C VAL A 683 -5.63 -27.54 -25.68
N ALA A 684 -4.68 -26.71 -25.28
CA ALA A 684 -3.96 -26.82 -24.00
C ALA A 684 -4.40 -25.68 -23.07
N TRP A 685 -4.29 -25.88 -21.76
CA TRP A 685 -4.65 -24.88 -20.76
C TRP A 685 -3.88 -25.11 -19.46
N TRP A 686 -3.78 -24.05 -18.67
CA TRP A 686 -3.21 -24.09 -17.33
C TRP A 686 -4.30 -24.35 -16.30
N ASP A 687 -4.15 -25.38 -15.46
CA ASP A 687 -5.13 -25.77 -14.46
C ASP A 687 -4.57 -25.42 -13.07
N ARG A 688 -5.05 -24.31 -12.51
CA ARG A 688 -4.66 -23.78 -11.18
C ARG A 688 -5.45 -24.44 -10.04
N GLY A 689 -6.49 -25.21 -10.37
CA GLY A 689 -7.40 -25.79 -9.40
C GLY A 689 -8.25 -24.75 -8.65
N PRO A 690 -9.19 -25.18 -7.80
CA PRO A 690 -10.13 -24.27 -7.13
C PRO A 690 -9.41 -23.18 -6.33
N ARG A 691 -9.82 -21.92 -6.53
CA ARG A 691 -9.23 -20.72 -5.87
C ARG A 691 -7.71 -20.57 -6.07
N ALA A 692 -7.13 -21.20 -7.09
CA ALA A 692 -5.69 -21.22 -7.35
C ALA A 692 -4.79 -21.73 -6.20
N ARG A 693 -5.34 -22.40 -5.18
CA ARG A 693 -4.61 -22.90 -3.98
C ARG A 693 -3.86 -24.22 -4.19
N ARG A 694 -3.87 -24.78 -5.40
CA ARG A 694 -3.25 -26.08 -5.70
C ARG A 694 -2.08 -25.89 -6.64
N HIS A 695 -1.05 -26.75 -6.49
CA HIS A 695 0.05 -26.77 -7.43
C HIS A 695 -0.46 -26.92 -8.88
N PRO A 696 0.01 -26.05 -9.81
CA PRO A 696 -0.53 -26.00 -11.15
C PRO A 696 -0.35 -27.30 -11.93
N LYS A 697 -1.27 -27.56 -12.86
CA LYS A 697 -1.23 -28.70 -13.79
C LYS A 697 -1.34 -28.19 -15.22
N ILE A 698 -0.98 -29.05 -16.17
CA ILE A 698 -1.13 -28.77 -17.60
C ILE A 698 -2.17 -29.69 -18.21
N GLY A 699 -3.21 -29.09 -18.79
CA GLY A 699 -4.24 -29.79 -19.54
C GLY A 699 -3.95 -29.81 -21.04
N LEU A 700 -4.33 -30.90 -21.71
CA LEU A 700 -4.26 -31.04 -23.16
C LEU A 700 -5.42 -31.90 -23.68
N LYS A 701 -6.21 -31.36 -24.60
CA LYS A 701 -7.36 -32.06 -25.20
C LYS A 701 -7.34 -31.99 -26.71
N ASN A 702 -7.50 -33.13 -27.36
CA ASN A 702 -7.90 -33.17 -28.76
C ASN A 702 -9.42 -33.04 -28.83
N VAL A 703 -9.91 -31.93 -29.36
CA VAL A 703 -11.34 -31.63 -29.35
C VAL A 703 -12.14 -32.40 -30.40
N VAL A 704 -11.47 -33.07 -31.33
CA VAL A 704 -12.11 -33.92 -32.35
C VAL A 704 -12.21 -35.36 -31.88
N THR A 705 -11.13 -35.91 -31.33
CA THR A 705 -11.11 -37.31 -30.86
C THR A 705 -11.59 -37.46 -29.42
N GLY A 706 -11.74 -36.36 -28.67
CA GLY A 706 -12.10 -36.35 -27.25
C GLY A 706 -10.94 -36.72 -26.31
N ARG A 707 -9.78 -37.14 -26.86
CA ARG A 707 -8.64 -37.59 -26.07
C ARG A 707 -8.10 -36.46 -25.19
N THR A 708 -8.04 -36.69 -23.88
CA THR A 708 -7.64 -35.70 -22.88
C THR A 708 -6.47 -36.21 -22.04
N PHE A 709 -5.55 -35.32 -21.70
CA PHE A 709 -4.40 -35.55 -20.83
C PHE A 709 -4.33 -34.45 -19.78
N ILE A 710 -4.02 -34.83 -18.54
CA ILE A 710 -3.70 -33.92 -17.44
C ILE A 710 -2.32 -34.31 -16.92
N PHE A 711 -1.37 -33.39 -16.99
CA PHE A 711 -0.01 -33.57 -16.50
C PHE A 711 0.10 -32.96 -15.10
N LYS A 712 0.29 -33.83 -14.10
CA LYS A 712 0.50 -33.43 -12.70
C LYS A 712 1.97 -33.05 -12.42
N PRO A 713 2.24 -32.20 -11.42
CA PRO A 713 3.57 -32.00 -10.86
C PRO A 713 4.27 -33.35 -10.57
N PRO A 714 5.55 -33.53 -10.96
CA PRO A 714 6.33 -34.71 -10.60
C PRO A 714 6.56 -34.88 -9.09
N THR A 715 6.72 -33.78 -8.36
CA THR A 715 6.90 -33.74 -6.90
C THR A 715 5.96 -32.69 -6.29
N LYS A 716 5.78 -32.72 -4.96
CA LYS A 716 5.05 -31.66 -4.22
C LYS A 716 5.75 -30.29 -4.31
N ASN A 717 7.06 -30.28 -4.56
CA ASN A 717 7.85 -29.05 -4.66
C ASN A 717 7.86 -28.47 -6.09
N THR A 718 7.23 -29.13 -7.06
CA THR A 718 7.35 -28.74 -8.46
C THR A 718 6.37 -27.63 -8.85
N PHE A 719 6.88 -26.52 -9.36
CA PHE A 719 6.11 -25.54 -10.12
C PHE A 719 6.02 -25.92 -11.61
N MET A 720 4.86 -25.67 -12.23
CA MET A 720 4.62 -25.87 -13.66
C MET A 720 3.98 -24.60 -14.23
N GLY A 721 4.73 -23.87 -15.06
CA GLY A 721 4.26 -22.63 -15.69
C GLY A 721 3.24 -22.85 -16.82
N PRO A 722 2.64 -21.78 -17.36
CA PRO A 722 1.61 -21.87 -18.39
C PRO A 722 2.05 -22.63 -19.66
N PRO A 723 1.12 -23.33 -20.34
CA PRO A 723 1.47 -24.12 -21.51
C PRO A 723 1.70 -23.28 -22.76
N ALA A 724 2.49 -23.82 -23.67
CA ALA A 724 2.61 -23.33 -25.05
C ALA A 724 2.52 -24.48 -26.06
N LEU A 725 1.95 -24.19 -27.24
CA LEU A 725 1.76 -25.19 -28.29
C LEU A 725 2.57 -24.89 -29.55
N SER A 726 3.06 -25.97 -30.15
CA SER A 726 3.50 -26.00 -31.55
C SER A 726 2.61 -26.94 -32.35
N ASP A 727 2.90 -27.07 -33.64
CA ASP A 727 2.26 -28.05 -34.54
C ASP A 727 2.38 -29.52 -34.10
N THR A 728 3.32 -29.84 -33.21
CA THR A 728 3.75 -31.23 -32.93
C THR A 728 3.95 -31.55 -31.45
N HIS A 729 4.16 -30.52 -30.62
CA HIS A 729 4.48 -30.67 -29.19
C HIS A 729 3.78 -29.60 -28.35
N LEU A 730 3.50 -29.98 -27.12
CA LEU A 730 3.18 -29.13 -25.97
C LEU A 730 4.47 -28.81 -25.20
N TYR A 731 4.59 -27.60 -24.67
CA TYR A 731 5.73 -27.10 -23.89
C TYR A 731 5.25 -26.41 -22.62
N TRP A 732 6.09 -26.39 -21.58
CA TRP A 732 5.92 -25.55 -20.38
C TRP A 732 7.27 -25.39 -19.66
N TYR A 733 7.40 -24.36 -18.82
CA TYR A 733 8.48 -24.22 -17.84
C TYR A 733 8.19 -25.09 -16.61
N GLN A 734 9.21 -25.74 -16.08
CA GLN A 734 9.08 -26.56 -14.88
C GLN A 734 10.31 -26.42 -13.97
N ASP A 735 10.07 -26.12 -12.71
CA ASP A 735 11.09 -26.12 -11.64
C ASP A 735 10.69 -27.18 -10.62
N THR A 736 11.59 -28.13 -10.31
CA THR A 736 11.27 -29.25 -9.40
C THR A 736 11.49 -28.97 -7.92
N GLN A 737 12.10 -27.83 -7.59
CA GLN A 737 12.47 -27.40 -6.25
C GLN A 737 11.78 -26.10 -5.80
N PHE A 738 11.03 -25.43 -6.68
CA PHE A 738 10.40 -24.13 -6.42
C PHE A 738 9.73 -23.98 -5.03
N TYR A 739 8.92 -24.95 -4.58
CA TYR A 739 8.25 -24.88 -3.27
C TYR A 739 9.05 -25.55 -2.12
N ASN A 740 10.37 -25.69 -2.23
CA ASN A 740 11.20 -26.32 -1.21
C ASN A 740 11.77 -25.26 -0.24
N PRO A 741 11.34 -25.24 1.04
CA PRO A 741 11.74 -24.20 2.00
C PRO A 741 13.24 -24.16 2.32
N GLY A 742 13.96 -25.28 2.13
CA GLY A 742 15.41 -25.37 2.38
C GLY A 742 16.29 -25.08 1.17
N HIS A 743 15.69 -24.67 0.05
CA HIS A 743 16.39 -24.23 -1.14
C HIS A 743 15.99 -22.79 -1.41
N SER A 744 16.71 -21.84 -0.79
CA SER A 744 16.61 -20.43 -1.16
C SER A 744 16.89 -20.28 -2.66
N ASN A 745 15.90 -19.79 -3.40
CA ASN A 745 16.01 -19.10 -4.69
C ASN A 745 17.01 -19.65 -5.71
N SER A 746 17.12 -20.98 -5.86
CA SER A 746 17.98 -21.51 -6.91
C SER A 746 17.43 -21.20 -8.31
N GLY A 747 16.10 -20.96 -8.42
CA GLY A 747 15.34 -20.53 -9.61
C GLY A 747 15.47 -21.40 -10.86
N LYS A 748 16.26 -22.48 -10.81
CA LYS A 748 16.73 -23.20 -12.00
C LYS A 748 15.69 -24.21 -12.48
N GLY A 749 14.85 -23.78 -13.40
CA GLY A 749 13.90 -24.65 -14.07
C GLY A 749 14.40 -25.24 -15.39
N LYS A 750 13.49 -25.90 -16.10
CA LYS A 750 13.72 -26.42 -17.45
C LYS A 750 12.49 -26.28 -18.31
N ILE A 751 12.71 -26.17 -19.63
CA ILE A 751 11.61 -26.30 -20.58
C ILE A 751 11.34 -27.79 -20.82
N VAL A 752 10.13 -28.23 -20.49
CA VAL A 752 9.65 -29.59 -20.75
C VAL A 752 8.81 -29.58 -22.02
N ARG A 753 8.91 -30.67 -22.81
CA ARG A 753 8.03 -30.90 -23.96
C ARG A 753 7.35 -32.27 -23.92
N VAL A 754 6.18 -32.35 -24.54
CA VAL A 754 5.44 -33.60 -24.78
C VAL A 754 4.96 -33.62 -26.22
N ARG A 755 5.20 -34.71 -26.95
CA ARG A 755 4.65 -34.90 -28.30
C ARG A 755 3.13 -34.99 -28.24
N LEU A 756 2.42 -34.24 -29.07
CA LEU A 756 0.95 -34.24 -29.10
C LEU A 756 0.42 -35.66 -29.32
N GLY A 757 -0.52 -36.08 -28.46
CA GLY A 757 -1.07 -37.44 -28.45
C GLY A 757 -0.22 -38.48 -27.69
N ARG A 758 0.86 -38.08 -27.03
CA ARG A 758 1.69 -38.93 -26.15
C ARG A 758 1.69 -38.39 -24.71
N ARG A 759 2.15 -39.21 -23.76
CA ARG A 759 2.28 -38.85 -22.34
C ARG A 759 3.72 -38.61 -21.89
N THR A 760 4.69 -39.09 -22.67
CA THR A 760 6.12 -39.04 -22.32
C THR A 760 6.62 -37.60 -22.31
N ARG A 761 7.11 -37.17 -21.14
CA ARG A 761 7.73 -35.87 -20.92
C ARG A 761 9.21 -35.93 -21.29
N GLN A 762 9.72 -34.87 -21.89
CA GLN A 762 11.14 -34.71 -22.18
C GLN A 762 11.58 -33.30 -21.79
N GLY A 763 12.51 -33.19 -20.84
CA GLY A 763 13.25 -31.95 -20.61
C GLY A 763 14.17 -31.65 -21.79
N LEU A 764 14.20 -30.39 -22.24
CA LEU A 764 15.07 -29.97 -23.34
C LEU A 764 16.55 -29.92 -22.93
N PHE A 765 16.82 -29.71 -21.66
CA PHE A 765 18.13 -29.72 -21.00
C PHE A 765 17.93 -30.02 -19.49
N LYS A 766 19.03 -30.19 -18.74
CA LYS A 766 19.00 -30.39 -17.27
C LYS A 766 18.78 -29.04 -16.57
N GLU A 767 18.11 -29.03 -15.43
CA GLU A 767 17.94 -27.84 -14.58
C GLU A 767 19.30 -27.24 -14.16
N THR A 768 20.33 -28.08 -14.00
CA THR A 768 21.70 -27.64 -13.69
C THR A 768 22.48 -27.04 -14.87
N HIS A 769 21.89 -26.92 -16.05
CA HIS A 769 22.57 -26.33 -17.21
C HIS A 769 22.75 -24.82 -16.99
N SER A 770 23.92 -24.25 -17.32
CA SER A 770 24.23 -22.83 -17.09
C SER A 770 23.33 -21.83 -17.83
N LEU A 771 22.62 -22.29 -18.86
CA LEU A 771 21.63 -21.52 -19.62
C LEU A 771 20.20 -22.06 -19.46
N ALA A 772 19.95 -22.81 -18.38
CA ALA A 772 18.59 -23.16 -17.99
C ALA A 772 17.85 -21.88 -17.57
N PRO A 773 16.55 -21.71 -17.92
CA PRO A 773 15.75 -20.60 -17.47
C PRO A 773 15.77 -20.54 -15.95
N ARG A 774 16.13 -19.36 -15.45
CA ARG A 774 15.90 -18.98 -14.06
C ARG A 774 14.57 -18.24 -13.93
N TRP A 775 13.75 -18.64 -12.96
CA TRP A 775 12.55 -17.93 -12.54
C TRP A 775 12.37 -18.11 -11.03
N ASP A 776 12.56 -17.03 -10.30
CA ASP A 776 12.49 -16.96 -8.83
C ASP A 776 11.17 -16.33 -8.35
N GLY A 777 10.32 -15.88 -9.29
CA GLY A 777 8.97 -15.40 -8.98
C GLY A 777 8.83 -13.88 -8.94
N PHE A 778 9.90 -13.14 -9.29
CA PHE A 778 9.89 -11.68 -9.36
C PHE A 778 9.08 -11.12 -10.53
N SER A 779 8.79 -11.95 -11.54
CA SER A 779 8.01 -11.54 -12.71
C SER A 779 6.91 -12.55 -13.07
N ALA A 780 6.08 -12.18 -14.04
CA ALA A 780 5.02 -13.04 -14.55
C ALA A 780 5.53 -14.43 -14.97
N GLU A 781 4.67 -15.45 -14.82
CA GLU A 781 5.13 -16.83 -14.95
C GLU A 781 5.65 -17.14 -16.36
N PRO A 782 6.79 -17.85 -16.50
CA PRO A 782 7.50 -17.95 -17.76
C PRO A 782 6.75 -18.82 -18.77
N VAL A 783 6.32 -18.18 -19.87
CA VAL A 783 5.66 -18.85 -20.99
C VAL A 783 6.65 -19.04 -22.15
N PRO A 784 7.10 -20.28 -22.44
CA PRO A 784 7.97 -20.51 -23.58
C PRO A 784 7.20 -20.31 -24.90
N SER A 785 7.88 -19.89 -25.97
CA SER A 785 7.32 -19.90 -27.32
C SER A 785 8.02 -20.94 -28.19
N ALA A 786 7.29 -21.66 -29.03
CA ALA A 786 7.85 -22.75 -29.80
C ALA A 786 7.28 -22.86 -31.22
N ASN A 787 8.15 -23.25 -32.15
CA ASN A 787 7.75 -23.74 -33.46
C ASN A 787 8.48 -25.06 -33.79
N ARG A 788 8.36 -25.54 -35.03
CA ARG A 788 8.96 -26.82 -35.46
C ARG A 788 10.50 -26.88 -35.27
N ARG A 789 11.20 -25.74 -35.19
CA ARG A 789 12.67 -25.68 -35.15
C ARG A 789 13.24 -25.05 -33.90
N PHE A 790 12.50 -24.14 -33.26
CA PHE A 790 13.03 -23.30 -32.19
C PHE A 790 12.09 -23.26 -30.99
N VAL A 791 12.67 -23.06 -29.81
CA VAL A 791 12.00 -22.75 -28.55
C VAL A 791 12.68 -21.54 -27.92
N THR A 792 11.91 -20.62 -27.35
CA THR A 792 12.42 -19.43 -26.64
C THR A 792 11.82 -19.31 -25.24
N TRP A 793 12.55 -18.64 -24.36
CA TRP A 793 12.16 -18.34 -22.98
C TRP A 793 12.86 -17.05 -22.51
N SER A 794 12.31 -16.43 -21.46
CA SER A 794 12.94 -15.38 -20.66
C SER A 794 13.64 -16.00 -19.44
N ASP A 795 14.62 -15.28 -18.90
CA ASP A 795 15.48 -15.70 -17.79
C ASP A 795 15.67 -14.55 -16.80
N GLU A 796 15.44 -14.79 -15.51
CA GLU A 796 15.46 -13.78 -14.44
C GLU A 796 16.82 -13.56 -13.77
N THR A 797 17.93 -14.12 -14.29
CA THR A 797 19.22 -14.01 -13.59
C THR A 797 19.67 -12.57 -13.34
N GLY A 798 19.26 -11.61 -14.18
CA GLY A 798 19.56 -10.18 -14.00
C GLY A 798 18.61 -9.40 -13.08
N LEU A 799 17.67 -10.07 -12.41
CA LEU A 799 16.75 -9.47 -11.41
C LEU A 799 17.14 -9.81 -9.96
N ILE A 800 18.30 -10.43 -9.75
CA ILE A 800 18.64 -11.03 -8.47
C ILE A 800 19.89 -10.35 -7.96
N ALA A 801 19.85 -9.77 -6.77
CA ALA A 801 21.00 -9.26 -6.03
C ALA A 801 21.96 -10.42 -5.60
N ASP A 802 22.50 -11.14 -6.58
CA ASP A 802 23.65 -12.02 -6.40
C ASP A 802 24.83 -11.37 -7.12
N PRO A 803 25.70 -10.64 -6.39
CA PRO A 803 26.88 -9.98 -6.94
C PRO A 803 27.82 -10.95 -7.66
N ALA A 804 27.76 -12.25 -7.37
CA ALA A 804 28.59 -13.28 -8.02
C ALA A 804 28.03 -13.72 -9.40
N LEU A 805 26.76 -13.42 -9.70
CA LEU A 805 26.09 -13.82 -10.95
C LEU A 805 25.73 -12.64 -11.86
N ILE A 806 25.63 -11.42 -11.34
CA ILE A 806 25.46 -10.21 -12.14
C ILE A 806 26.84 -9.69 -12.55
N ALA A 807 27.12 -9.72 -13.86
CA ALA A 807 28.19 -8.86 -14.38
C ALA A 807 27.75 -7.39 -14.24
N PRO A 808 28.62 -6.46 -13.80
CA PRO A 808 28.28 -5.04 -13.67
C PRO A 808 27.57 -4.51 -14.93
N GLY A 809 26.40 -3.87 -14.75
CA GLY A 809 25.60 -3.30 -15.84
C GLY A 809 24.56 -4.23 -16.48
N ARG A 810 24.23 -5.37 -15.85
CA ARG A 810 23.21 -6.32 -16.34
C ARG A 810 21.99 -6.31 -15.42
N VAL A 811 20.87 -5.77 -15.92
CA VAL A 811 19.63 -5.61 -15.15
C VAL A 811 18.46 -6.13 -15.97
N GLY A 812 17.55 -6.87 -15.36
CA GLY A 812 16.34 -7.38 -16.00
C GLY A 812 16.50 -8.75 -16.66
N ARG A 813 15.42 -9.22 -17.30
CA ARG A 813 15.37 -10.54 -17.95
C ARG A 813 16.06 -10.57 -19.30
N ASP A 814 16.58 -11.76 -19.61
CA ASP A 814 17.19 -12.06 -20.89
C ASP A 814 16.41 -13.07 -21.72
N ILE A 815 16.49 -12.94 -23.03
CA ILE A 815 15.82 -13.87 -23.95
C ILE A 815 16.80 -14.87 -24.51
N PHE A 816 16.43 -16.14 -24.42
CA PHE A 816 17.19 -17.25 -24.97
C PHE A 816 16.42 -17.99 -26.05
N ARG A 817 17.17 -18.64 -26.95
CA ARG A 817 16.64 -19.46 -28.04
C ARG A 817 17.40 -20.78 -28.14
N LEU A 818 16.66 -21.88 -28.17
CA LEU A 818 17.15 -23.23 -28.44
C LEU A 818 16.74 -23.69 -29.85
N ARG A 819 17.67 -24.29 -30.60
CA ARG A 819 17.36 -25.02 -31.84
C ARG A 819 17.12 -26.51 -31.56
N LEU A 820 15.89 -26.99 -31.75
CA LEU A 820 15.40 -28.33 -31.34
C LEU A 820 16.13 -29.54 -31.96
N GLY A 821 16.87 -29.36 -33.06
CA GLY A 821 17.64 -30.42 -33.72
C GLY A 821 19.11 -30.49 -33.30
N THR A 822 19.76 -29.35 -33.09
CA THR A 822 21.19 -29.28 -32.70
C THR A 822 21.37 -29.10 -31.19
N ARG A 823 20.28 -28.86 -30.46
CA ARG A 823 20.24 -28.45 -29.06
C ARG A 823 21.16 -27.27 -28.71
N ARG A 824 21.44 -26.42 -29.70
CA ARG A 824 22.26 -25.22 -29.49
C ARG A 824 21.40 -24.13 -28.87
N ILE A 825 21.79 -23.66 -27.69
CA ILE A 825 21.21 -22.52 -26.99
C ILE A 825 22.01 -21.27 -27.37
N ARG A 826 21.34 -20.14 -27.56
CA ARG A 826 21.95 -18.82 -27.73
C ARG A 826 21.10 -17.76 -27.01
N ARG A 827 21.77 -16.83 -26.33
CA ARG A 827 21.17 -15.57 -25.90
C ARG A 827 20.80 -14.74 -27.15
N VAL A 828 19.64 -14.11 -27.12
CA VAL A 828 19.11 -13.27 -28.20
C VAL A 828 19.37 -11.80 -27.88
N THR A 829 19.09 -11.38 -26.65
CA THR A 829 19.22 -9.99 -26.17
C THR A 829 20.62 -9.73 -25.61
N ASN A 830 21.00 -8.46 -25.49
CA ASN A 830 22.25 -8.03 -24.85
C ASN A 830 22.20 -6.56 -24.43
N ASN A 831 21.02 -6.09 -24.02
CA ASN A 831 20.75 -4.69 -23.71
C ASN A 831 20.80 -4.47 -22.19
N ARG A 832 20.90 -3.21 -21.76
CA ARG A 832 20.60 -2.77 -20.40
C ARG A 832 19.08 -2.64 -20.26
N GLY A 833 18.48 -3.20 -19.20
CA GLY A 833 17.03 -3.20 -18.94
C GLY A 833 16.37 -4.56 -19.19
N ASP A 834 15.06 -4.65 -18.96
CA ASP A 834 14.31 -5.90 -18.99
C ASP A 834 13.85 -6.31 -20.40
N GLN A 835 13.92 -7.61 -20.74
CA GLN A 835 13.40 -8.16 -21.99
C GLN A 835 12.61 -9.44 -21.76
N ALA A 836 11.33 -9.40 -22.13
CA ALA A 836 10.41 -10.49 -21.81
C ALA A 836 9.41 -10.82 -22.93
N PHE A 837 8.64 -11.87 -22.66
CA PHE A 837 7.58 -12.38 -23.53
C PHE A 837 8.07 -12.74 -24.96
N PRO A 838 9.10 -13.58 -25.10
CA PRO A 838 9.68 -13.88 -26.40
C PRO A 838 8.76 -14.79 -27.24
N VAL A 839 8.47 -14.36 -28.46
CA VAL A 839 7.68 -15.12 -29.43
C VAL A 839 8.48 -15.43 -30.69
N VAL A 840 8.52 -16.72 -31.05
CA VAL A 840 9.29 -17.16 -32.22
C VAL A 840 8.59 -16.79 -33.53
N ALA A 841 9.15 -15.82 -34.24
CA ALA A 841 8.71 -15.37 -35.55
C ALA A 841 9.44 -16.08 -36.72
N ALA A 842 8.68 -16.46 -37.76
CA ALA A 842 9.15 -17.07 -39.00
C ALA A 842 9.88 -18.45 -38.84
N PRO A 843 9.25 -19.57 -39.28
CA PRO A 843 9.74 -20.94 -39.04
C PRO A 843 11.14 -21.28 -39.57
N ARG A 844 11.70 -20.49 -40.50
CA ARG A 844 12.97 -20.82 -41.18
C ARG A 844 14.19 -20.11 -40.61
N ARG A 845 14.07 -18.83 -40.23
CA ARG A 845 15.19 -17.99 -39.75
C ARG A 845 15.28 -17.90 -38.23
N GLY A 846 14.27 -18.36 -37.50
CA GLY A 846 14.27 -18.41 -36.04
C GLY A 846 14.22 -17.05 -35.38
N ARG A 847 13.70 -16.02 -36.06
CA ARG A 847 13.62 -14.68 -35.47
C ARG A 847 12.79 -14.72 -34.20
N VAL A 848 13.14 -13.89 -33.23
CA VAL A 848 12.45 -13.80 -31.95
C VAL A 848 11.98 -12.36 -31.81
N LEU A 849 10.71 -12.20 -31.49
CA LEU A 849 10.05 -10.94 -31.20
C LEU A 849 9.82 -10.84 -29.68
N TRP A 850 9.95 -9.67 -29.08
CA TRP A 850 9.78 -9.49 -27.63
C TRP A 850 9.33 -8.09 -27.24
N LEU A 851 8.98 -7.91 -25.95
CA LEU A 851 8.81 -6.63 -25.30
C LEU A 851 10.13 -6.21 -24.65
N ASP A 852 10.60 -5.03 -25.02
CA ASP A 852 11.91 -4.49 -24.65
C ASP A 852 11.71 -3.26 -23.78
N GLY A 853 12.05 -3.39 -22.50
CA GLY A 853 12.03 -2.31 -21.53
C GLY A 853 13.31 -1.51 -21.53
N ALA A 854 14.24 -1.63 -22.48
CA ALA A 854 15.57 -1.00 -22.42
C ALA A 854 15.59 0.55 -22.54
N ARG A 855 14.46 1.23 -22.33
CA ARG A 855 14.24 2.69 -22.38
C ARG A 855 13.15 3.03 -21.37
N ALA A 856 12.90 4.32 -21.10
CA ALA A 856 11.73 4.77 -20.32
C ALA A 856 10.36 4.42 -20.97
N VAL A 857 10.36 3.70 -22.09
CA VAL A 857 9.18 3.22 -22.80
C VAL A 857 9.41 1.77 -23.24
N THR A 858 8.34 0.98 -23.27
CA THR A 858 8.39 -0.41 -23.74
C THR A 858 8.29 -0.49 -25.27
N ASP A 859 9.25 -1.09 -25.94
CA ASP A 859 9.25 -1.29 -27.39
C ASP A 859 8.94 -2.75 -27.77
N VAL A 860 8.31 -2.98 -28.93
CA VAL A 860 8.30 -4.31 -29.57
C VAL A 860 9.51 -4.42 -30.49
N ARG A 861 10.40 -5.38 -30.21
CA ARG A 861 11.63 -5.60 -30.99
C ARG A 861 11.70 -6.98 -31.62
N ILE A 862 12.58 -7.14 -32.60
CA ILE A 862 12.86 -8.42 -33.25
C ILE A 862 14.34 -8.60 -33.61
N LYS A 863 14.86 -9.83 -33.51
CA LYS A 863 16.24 -10.22 -33.89
C LYS A 863 16.30 -11.65 -34.40
N GLY A 864 17.29 -11.94 -35.26
CA GLY A 864 17.48 -13.23 -35.97
C GLY A 864 18.48 -14.16 -35.33
#